data_AF-A0A965LH01-F1
#
_entry.id   AF-A0A965LH01-F1
#
_cell.length_a   1.000
_cell.length_b   1.000
_cell.length_c   1.000
_cell.angle_alpha   90.00
_cell.angle_beta   90.00
_cell.angle_gamma   90.00
#
_symmetry.space_group_name_H-M   'P 1'
#
loop_
_entity.id
_entity.type
_entity.pdbx_description
1 polymer ?
#
loop_
_entity_poly.entity_id
_entity_poly.type
_entity_poly.pdbx_seq_one_letter_code
_entity_poly.pdbx_strand_id
1 'polypeptide(L)'
;MDWMDFPIKIIPKFRVHFSRFAGLFLIGMWSGPLVQGATNWVSTSGNDSTGNGITTSPYATLQKAIDSSVNGDVVIIRSGTYSGAGNRDINLRGKSITVTSLNGPDTTILDLGRAKGFVAQSTETTNTVVNGLTLSNGYVESSRDWDGDSIISVSGTASLTVRNCIFKNNETKANYVTTSTGIIQGRDTVVVDNCLFYNNTIGGGGWTSVAGGGAYVVWGLTEIRRSTIANNTLYSSVGSWGGYSGGIRVGMAGNSRGNLVWGNSPSFFPAWSGFPSSSTPSQIWAGWAGTNAASYSLAQGGVTGPQITNTILTNAPSFVSTNTGNFALATGSPGIDAGDPSSPLDPDGTRADIGYRSDRFVPPVQYGFNYLRFAASQAGSDADIDNLVITDLDRNVVVYSNSFSTTNLSDFRTMFEADTPALSRNLQYGNTNYVRVVNGRLRMESIGYSGGDGRDTYESWAGAELKQKLPANFELSFIFNRLSSWAGHFAIHIYTDPIFCEQALDSVFSGNWFHSFTSYFPSPINALPAQLSNSSFYTSDTTVKIVKNGAQAQMYINGSLVATAQLGAVTDSDGDGLTDRFEEGSVRYSRVEWGRKYSWADARTHAAGWGRYRGLATVTSEAERTAVLSLFSSTSDLLWLGGTDEVAEGSWKWISGETWGFVPSGSTLSSGTADLDYLRMQGSGAWTSQASSQTNAYLLEAGYRTSASNPDTDGDGISDLDEYLLGLSPVDGVGGVSGTVPVITSTNSFSGTVGVAFSNTVTASGSTPITFSASNLPAGLTNSTNGLITGTLSPQSPLRMRQDLFPRR
;
A
#
# COMPACT_ATOMS: atom_id res chain seq x y z
N MET A 1 48.77 17.00 -44.45
CA MET A 1 48.33 18.22 -45.14
C MET A 1 46.94 18.03 -45.72
N ASP A 2 45.86 18.46 -45.07
CA ASP A 2 45.54 18.46 -43.63
C ASP A 2 44.02 18.63 -43.46
N TRP A 3 43.45 17.75 -42.64
CA TRP A 3 42.46 17.99 -41.59
C TRP A 3 41.41 19.11 -41.73
N MET A 4 40.13 18.70 -41.68
CA MET A 4 39.08 19.42 -40.95
C MET A 4 37.96 18.44 -40.53
N ASP A 5 37.75 18.30 -39.21
CA ASP A 5 36.70 17.48 -38.60
C ASP A 5 35.31 18.12 -38.67
N PHE A 6 34.24 17.31 -38.59
CA PHE A 6 32.99 17.57 -37.85
C PHE A 6 32.10 16.29 -37.81
N PRO A 7 31.09 16.16 -36.91
CA PRO A 7 31.13 15.10 -35.90
C PRO A 7 30.21 13.88 -36.14
N ILE A 8 30.35 12.92 -35.22
CA ILE A 8 29.64 11.64 -35.13
C ILE A 8 28.12 11.79 -35.34
N LYS A 9 27.61 11.03 -36.31
CA LYS A 9 26.20 11.01 -36.70
C LYS A 9 25.38 10.16 -35.71
N ILE A 10 24.33 10.76 -35.17
CA ILE A 10 23.34 10.14 -34.28
C ILE A 10 22.84 8.81 -34.87
N ILE A 11 22.84 7.74 -34.06
CA ILE A 11 22.17 6.48 -34.38
C ILE A 11 20.67 6.65 -34.12
N PRO A 12 19.79 6.63 -35.14
CA PRO A 12 18.35 6.58 -34.91
C PRO A 12 17.96 5.17 -34.47
N LYS A 13 17.00 5.04 -33.54
CA LYS A 13 16.37 3.75 -33.23
C LYS A 13 15.68 3.23 -34.50
N PHE A 14 16.23 2.19 -35.13
CA PHE A 14 15.53 1.48 -36.22
C PHE A 14 14.29 0.79 -35.65
N ARG A 15 13.10 1.17 -36.15
CA ARG A 15 11.89 0.34 -36.09
C ARG A 15 11.53 -0.08 -37.50
N VAL A 16 11.33 -1.37 -37.71
CA VAL A 16 11.06 -1.95 -39.04
C VAL A 16 9.62 -1.64 -39.44
N HIS A 17 9.44 -0.75 -40.43
CA HIS A 17 8.16 -0.59 -41.11
C HIS A 17 8.06 -1.62 -42.25
N PHE A 18 7.27 -2.69 -42.05
CA PHE A 18 6.89 -3.57 -43.16
C PHE A 18 5.79 -2.91 -44.00
N SER A 19 6.18 -2.35 -45.15
CA SER A 19 5.26 -1.83 -46.15
C SER A 19 4.76 -2.94 -47.08
N ARG A 20 3.48 -3.28 -46.95
CA ARG A 20 2.57 -3.87 -47.96
C ARG A 20 3.18 -4.78 -49.04
N PHE A 21 2.97 -6.09 -48.91
CA PHE A 21 2.67 -6.98 -50.04
C PHE A 21 1.44 -7.83 -49.70
N ALA A 22 0.64 -8.14 -50.72
CA ALA A 22 -0.66 -8.81 -50.55
C ALA A 22 -0.56 -10.32 -50.78
N GLY A 23 -1.37 -11.09 -50.03
CA GLY A 23 -1.85 -12.41 -50.46
C GLY A 23 -1.19 -13.63 -49.83
N LEU A 24 -1.60 -13.98 -48.60
CA LEU A 24 -2.11 -15.34 -48.31
C LEU A 24 -2.94 -15.34 -47.02
N PHE A 25 -4.07 -16.04 -47.02
CA PHE A 25 -4.93 -16.18 -45.85
C PHE A 25 -4.35 -17.25 -44.91
N LEU A 26 -3.93 -16.85 -43.71
CA LEU A 26 -3.59 -17.75 -42.61
C LEU A 26 -4.19 -17.16 -41.33
N ILE A 27 -5.29 -17.77 -40.87
CA ILE A 27 -5.92 -17.40 -39.60
C ILE A 27 -5.08 -18.02 -38.48
N GLY A 28 -3.98 -17.35 -38.15
CA GLY A 28 -3.26 -17.52 -36.91
C GLY A 28 -3.72 -16.45 -35.94
N MET A 29 -4.38 -16.83 -34.85
CA MET A 29 -4.66 -15.92 -33.73
C MET A 29 -3.32 -15.57 -33.06
N TRP A 30 -2.70 -14.48 -33.53
CA TRP A 30 -1.59 -13.84 -32.82
C TRP A 30 -2.17 -13.03 -31.67
N SER A 31 -2.17 -13.62 -30.47
CA SER A 31 -1.96 -12.84 -29.26
C SER A 31 -0.54 -12.25 -29.33
N GLY A 32 -0.43 -11.05 -29.89
CA GLY A 32 0.81 -10.27 -29.76
C GLY A 32 1.10 -10.07 -28.26
N PRO A 33 2.38 -10.03 -27.85
CA PRO A 33 2.71 -9.68 -26.47
C PRO A 33 2.10 -8.31 -26.16
N LEU A 34 1.47 -8.18 -24.98
CA LEU A 34 1.01 -6.91 -24.47
C LEU A 34 2.20 -5.93 -24.49
N VAL A 35 2.06 -4.84 -25.25
CA VAL A 35 3.11 -3.83 -25.32
C VAL A 35 3.03 -3.00 -24.06
N GLN A 36 3.76 -3.42 -23.03
CA GLN A 36 4.01 -2.60 -21.84
C GLN A 36 4.57 -1.24 -22.30
N GLY A 37 3.99 -0.16 -21.77
CA GLY A 37 4.38 1.19 -22.13
C GLY A 37 5.83 1.50 -21.75
N ALA A 38 6.47 2.40 -22.49
CA ALA A 38 7.86 2.77 -22.23
C ALA A 38 7.97 3.72 -21.04
N THR A 39 8.97 3.50 -20.17
CA THR A 39 9.30 4.42 -19.09
C THR A 39 10.17 5.59 -19.60
N ASN A 40 9.73 6.82 -19.34
CA ASN A 40 10.46 8.05 -19.64
C ASN A 40 10.85 8.76 -18.34
N TRP A 41 12.15 8.97 -18.11
CA TRP A 41 12.70 9.53 -16.87
C TRP A 41 12.94 11.03 -16.96
N VAL A 42 12.63 11.75 -15.88
CA VAL A 42 12.82 13.20 -15.71
C VAL A 42 13.66 13.48 -14.46
N SER A 43 14.64 14.39 -14.55
CA SER A 43 15.56 14.76 -13.47
C SER A 43 15.87 16.26 -13.51
N THR A 44 16.00 16.91 -12.35
CA THR A 44 16.49 18.31 -12.28
C THR A 44 17.90 18.48 -12.87
N SER A 45 18.67 17.38 -12.89
CA SER A 45 19.99 17.26 -13.53
C SER A 45 19.95 16.74 -14.98
N GLY A 46 18.76 16.61 -15.59
CA GLY A 46 18.56 16.05 -16.92
C GLY A 46 18.91 17.02 -18.05
N ASN A 47 18.65 16.63 -19.30
CA ASN A 47 18.89 17.48 -20.46
C ASN A 47 17.87 17.23 -21.57
N ASP A 48 17.16 18.26 -22.05
CA ASP A 48 16.14 18.09 -23.11
C ASP A 48 16.69 18.03 -24.54
N SER A 49 17.97 18.38 -24.72
CA SER A 49 18.68 18.34 -26.01
C SER A 49 19.44 17.03 -26.22
N THR A 50 20.02 16.46 -25.17
CA THR A 50 20.85 15.23 -25.23
C THR A 50 20.28 14.05 -24.44
N GLY A 51 19.34 14.29 -23.52
CA GLY A 51 18.59 13.25 -22.82
C GLY A 51 17.69 12.49 -23.78
N ASN A 52 17.46 11.21 -23.48
CA ASN A 52 16.66 10.30 -24.30
C ASN A 52 15.60 9.54 -23.50
N GLY A 53 15.36 9.95 -22.26
CA GLY A 53 14.32 9.43 -21.38
C GLY A 53 14.68 8.16 -20.62
N ILE A 54 15.91 7.62 -20.72
CA ILE A 54 16.32 6.48 -19.89
C ILE A 54 16.87 6.96 -18.53
N THR A 55 16.90 6.06 -17.54
CA THR A 55 17.34 6.39 -16.16
C THR A 55 18.73 7.05 -16.08
N THR A 56 19.67 6.68 -16.95
CA THR A 56 21.03 7.28 -17.02
C THR A 56 21.13 8.54 -17.90
N SER A 57 20.12 8.85 -18.71
CA SER A 57 20.07 10.05 -19.56
C SER A 57 18.65 10.65 -19.61
N PRO A 58 18.16 11.13 -18.45
CA PRO A 58 16.79 11.64 -18.30
C PRO A 58 16.60 12.99 -18.98
N TYR A 59 15.35 13.32 -19.28
CA TYR A 59 14.95 14.67 -19.69
C TYR A 59 15.05 15.64 -18.50
N ALA A 60 15.21 16.93 -18.80
CA ALA A 60 15.20 18.01 -17.80
C ALA A 60 13.78 18.45 -17.44
N THR A 61 12.85 18.42 -18.40
CA THR A 61 11.48 18.92 -18.20
C THR A 61 10.39 17.87 -18.38
N LEU A 62 9.27 18.07 -17.68
CA LEU A 62 8.10 17.21 -17.76
C LEU A 62 7.46 17.27 -19.15
N GLN A 63 7.33 18.47 -19.74
CA GLN A 63 6.76 18.62 -21.08
C GLN A 63 7.58 17.88 -22.15
N LYS A 64 8.92 17.89 -22.05
CA LYS A 64 9.78 17.15 -22.97
C LYS A 64 9.51 15.63 -22.92
N ALA A 65 9.39 15.08 -21.71
CA ALA A 65 9.05 13.67 -21.53
C ALA A 65 7.68 13.34 -22.10
N ILE A 66 6.65 14.11 -21.73
CA ILE A 66 5.27 13.94 -22.22
C ILE A 66 5.20 14.05 -23.75
N ASP A 67 5.94 14.98 -24.36
CA ASP A 67 5.98 15.13 -25.82
C ASP A 67 6.61 13.90 -26.51
N SER A 68 7.62 13.29 -25.88
CA SER A 68 8.29 12.06 -26.33
C SER A 68 7.52 10.76 -26.05
N SER A 69 6.59 10.75 -25.09
CA SER A 69 5.77 9.58 -24.74
C SER A 69 4.68 9.25 -25.78
N VAL A 70 4.14 8.04 -25.74
CA VAL A 70 2.89 7.61 -26.43
C VAL A 70 1.89 7.03 -25.43
N ASN A 71 0.66 6.72 -25.87
CA ASN A 71 -0.35 6.11 -25.00
C ASN A 71 0.17 4.80 -24.39
N GLY A 72 -0.05 4.64 -23.08
CA GLY A 72 0.47 3.53 -22.26
C GLY A 72 1.79 3.84 -21.55
N ASP A 73 2.57 4.83 -21.99
CA ASP A 73 3.86 5.17 -21.39
C ASP A 73 3.73 5.76 -19.97
N VAL A 74 4.78 5.55 -19.17
CA VAL A 74 4.92 6.13 -17.82
C VAL A 74 6.04 7.16 -17.82
N VAL A 75 5.76 8.37 -17.32
CA VAL A 75 6.75 9.43 -17.08
C VAL A 75 7.10 9.43 -15.59
N ILE A 76 8.33 9.02 -15.24
CA ILE A 76 8.82 8.96 -13.86
C ILE A 76 9.71 10.16 -13.55
N ILE A 77 9.35 10.90 -12.51
CA ILE A 77 9.99 12.15 -12.10
C ILE A 77 10.79 11.89 -10.82
N ARG A 78 12.10 12.15 -10.83
CA ARG A 78 12.95 12.07 -9.64
C ARG A 78 12.61 13.15 -8.62
N SER A 79 12.97 12.92 -7.37
CA SER A 79 12.94 13.95 -6.33
C SER A 79 13.71 15.21 -6.74
N GLY A 80 13.15 16.37 -6.43
CA GLY A 80 13.69 17.66 -6.81
C GLY A 80 12.61 18.74 -6.91
N THR A 81 13.05 19.99 -7.10
CA THR A 81 12.17 21.12 -7.42
C THR A 81 12.32 21.47 -8.89
N TYR A 82 11.21 21.37 -9.63
CA TYR A 82 11.10 21.64 -11.05
C TYR A 82 10.41 22.98 -11.24
N SER A 83 11.04 23.88 -12.00
CA SER A 83 10.54 25.23 -12.26
C SER A 83 10.86 25.67 -13.68
N GLY A 84 10.31 26.81 -14.09
CA GLY A 84 10.57 27.40 -15.40
C GLY A 84 9.82 26.75 -16.57
N ALA A 85 10.23 27.08 -17.79
CA ALA A 85 9.59 26.59 -19.01
C ALA A 85 9.70 25.05 -19.14
N GLY A 86 8.61 24.41 -19.59
CA GLY A 86 8.50 22.95 -19.69
C GLY A 86 8.12 22.24 -18.38
N ASN A 87 8.14 22.95 -17.23
CA ASN A 87 7.73 22.46 -15.92
C ASN A 87 6.51 23.20 -15.34
N ARG A 88 5.85 24.01 -16.18
CA ARG A 88 4.61 24.74 -15.91
C ARG A 88 3.82 24.87 -17.21
N ASP A 89 2.52 25.12 -17.11
CA ASP A 89 1.57 25.13 -18.24
C ASP A 89 1.61 23.81 -19.05
N ILE A 90 1.79 22.69 -18.35
CA ILE A 90 2.12 21.38 -18.91
C ILE A 90 0.88 20.78 -19.61
N ASN A 91 0.98 20.57 -20.91
CA ASN A 91 -0.07 20.00 -21.75
C ASN A 91 0.09 18.48 -21.86
N LEU A 92 -0.95 17.71 -21.49
CA LEU A 92 -0.98 16.25 -21.51
C LEU A 92 -1.19 15.64 -22.92
N ARG A 93 -1.40 16.49 -23.94
CA ARG A 93 -1.41 16.15 -25.38
C ARG A 93 -2.49 15.15 -25.80
N GLY A 94 -3.57 14.97 -25.03
CA GLY A 94 -4.60 13.96 -25.33
C GLY A 94 -4.15 12.52 -25.13
N LYS A 95 -3.03 12.28 -24.42
CA LYS A 95 -2.42 10.96 -24.27
C LYS A 95 -2.86 10.28 -22.98
N SER A 96 -3.25 9.01 -23.06
CA SER A 96 -3.43 8.16 -21.87
C SER A 96 -2.06 7.71 -21.35
N ILE A 97 -1.46 8.50 -20.46
CA ILE A 97 -0.15 8.27 -19.85
C ILE A 97 -0.19 8.50 -18.35
N THR A 98 0.72 7.86 -17.61
CA THR A 98 0.91 8.09 -16.18
C THR A 98 2.11 9.00 -15.94
N VAL A 99 1.87 10.20 -15.40
CA VAL A 99 2.90 11.14 -14.95
C VAL A 99 3.03 11.01 -13.43
N THR A 100 4.13 10.45 -12.94
CA THR A 100 4.29 10.05 -11.54
C THR A 100 5.64 10.46 -10.97
N SER A 101 5.70 10.80 -9.67
CA SER A 101 6.96 10.87 -8.95
C SER A 101 7.55 9.48 -8.71
N LEU A 102 8.84 9.45 -8.39
CA LEU A 102 9.55 8.28 -7.87
C LEU A 102 9.31 8.13 -6.35
N ASN A 103 9.60 9.17 -5.56
CA ASN A 103 9.55 9.15 -4.09
C ASN A 103 8.44 10.06 -3.51
N GLY A 104 7.28 10.10 -4.16
CA GLY A 104 6.09 10.77 -3.65
C GLY A 104 6.12 12.31 -3.69
N PRO A 105 5.03 12.94 -3.20
CA PRO A 105 4.81 14.38 -3.35
C PRO A 105 5.71 15.21 -2.43
N ASP A 106 6.16 14.67 -1.30
CA ASP A 106 6.97 15.39 -0.30
C ASP A 106 8.32 15.82 -0.87
N THR A 107 8.88 15.03 -1.80
CA THR A 107 10.20 15.28 -2.41
C THR A 107 10.16 15.73 -3.87
N THR A 108 8.99 15.66 -4.52
CA THR A 108 8.84 15.97 -5.96
C THR A 108 7.93 17.18 -6.14
N ILE A 109 8.56 18.35 -6.31
CA ILE A 109 7.89 19.66 -6.24
C ILE A 109 7.90 20.33 -7.61
N LEU A 110 6.72 20.69 -8.10
CA LEU A 110 6.52 21.66 -9.18
C LEU A 110 6.35 23.05 -8.55
N ASP A 111 7.36 23.89 -8.72
CA ASP A 111 7.27 25.34 -8.50
C ASP A 111 6.80 25.98 -9.81
N LEU A 112 5.51 26.27 -9.86
CA LEU A 112 4.82 26.75 -11.04
C LEU A 112 5.21 28.20 -11.40
N GLY A 113 5.91 28.91 -10.52
CA GLY A 113 6.43 30.25 -10.80
C GLY A 113 5.36 31.21 -11.31
N ARG A 114 4.20 31.25 -10.63
CA ARG A 114 3.00 32.05 -10.95
C ARG A 114 2.31 31.69 -12.29
N ALA A 115 2.25 30.40 -12.63
CA ALA A 115 1.53 29.87 -13.80
C ALA A 115 0.66 28.64 -13.47
N LYS A 116 0.14 27.94 -14.49
CA LYS A 116 -0.62 26.67 -14.30
C LYS A 116 0.32 25.48 -14.06
N GLY A 117 -0.24 24.43 -13.48
CA GLY A 117 0.35 23.09 -13.43
C GLY A 117 0.12 22.33 -14.72
N PHE A 118 -1.05 21.70 -14.84
CA PHE A 118 -1.41 20.81 -15.94
C PHE A 118 -2.63 21.28 -16.72
N VAL A 119 -2.67 20.95 -18.01
CA VAL A 119 -3.78 21.23 -18.93
C VAL A 119 -4.14 19.95 -19.69
N ALA A 120 -5.39 19.52 -19.56
CA ALA A 120 -6.05 18.50 -20.38
C ALA A 120 -7.18 19.17 -21.17
N GLN A 121 -7.24 18.94 -22.48
CA GLN A 121 -8.13 19.72 -23.37
C GLN A 121 -8.51 19.01 -24.68
N SER A 122 -8.23 17.72 -24.80
CA SER A 122 -8.39 16.95 -26.03
C SER A 122 -9.01 15.57 -25.72
N THR A 123 -8.26 14.50 -25.96
CA THR A 123 -8.70 13.09 -25.85
C THR A 123 -8.16 12.41 -24.60
N GLU A 124 -7.71 13.17 -23.60
CA GLU A 124 -7.33 12.61 -22.30
C GLU A 124 -8.52 11.86 -21.69
N THR A 125 -8.28 10.64 -21.19
CA THR A 125 -9.25 9.84 -20.43
C THR A 125 -8.83 9.76 -18.97
N THR A 126 -9.62 9.13 -18.09
CA THR A 126 -9.23 8.80 -16.71
C THR A 126 -7.97 7.92 -16.62
N ASN A 127 -7.55 7.27 -17.72
CA ASN A 127 -6.26 6.57 -17.83
C ASN A 127 -5.08 7.52 -18.09
N THR A 128 -5.34 8.83 -18.17
CA THR A 128 -4.35 9.88 -18.01
C THR A 128 -4.24 10.16 -16.52
N VAL A 129 -3.05 10.00 -15.95
CA VAL A 129 -2.86 10.02 -14.49
C VAL A 129 -1.78 11.01 -14.11
N VAL A 130 -2.04 11.86 -13.11
CA VAL A 130 -1.04 12.66 -12.40
C VAL A 130 -0.94 12.12 -10.98
N ASN A 131 0.20 11.55 -10.61
CA ASN A 131 0.39 10.81 -9.35
C ASN A 131 1.56 11.35 -8.52
N GLY A 132 1.33 11.60 -7.22
CA GLY A 132 2.43 11.78 -6.27
C GLY A 132 3.23 13.08 -6.40
N LEU A 133 2.65 14.20 -6.83
CA LEU A 133 3.37 15.47 -7.01
C LEU A 133 2.92 16.56 -6.02
N THR A 134 3.86 17.38 -5.55
CA THR A 134 3.52 18.68 -4.96
C THR A 134 3.40 19.73 -6.07
N LEU A 135 2.28 20.42 -6.17
CA LEU A 135 2.07 21.61 -7.01
C LEU A 135 1.97 22.85 -6.13
N SER A 136 2.84 23.83 -6.37
CA SER A 136 2.96 25.03 -5.53
C SER A 136 3.33 26.29 -6.30
N ASN A 137 3.04 27.46 -5.68
CA ASN A 137 3.33 28.78 -6.24
C ASN A 137 2.66 29.02 -7.63
N GLY A 138 1.56 28.32 -7.91
CA GLY A 138 0.76 28.55 -9.10
C GLY A 138 -0.12 29.79 -8.98
N TYR A 139 -0.39 30.44 -10.11
CA TYR A 139 -1.33 31.55 -10.21
C TYR A 139 -2.16 31.44 -11.48
N VAL A 140 -3.48 31.62 -11.35
CA VAL A 140 -4.40 31.66 -12.48
C VAL A 140 -5.42 32.77 -12.30
N GLU A 141 -5.64 33.55 -13.35
CA GLU A 141 -6.61 34.63 -13.38
C GLU A 141 -7.56 34.44 -14.57
N SER A 142 -8.81 34.03 -14.31
CA SER A 142 -9.82 33.94 -15.37
C SER A 142 -10.37 35.33 -15.70
N SER A 143 -10.11 35.76 -16.93
CA SER A 143 -10.61 36.99 -17.54
C SER A 143 -11.75 36.73 -18.53
N ARG A 144 -12.55 35.69 -18.32
CA ARG A 144 -13.67 35.31 -19.19
C ARG A 144 -15.00 35.30 -18.44
N ASP A 145 -16.07 35.61 -19.15
CA ASP A 145 -17.46 35.47 -18.70
C ASP A 145 -17.90 34.01 -18.91
N TRP A 146 -18.49 33.36 -17.90
CA TRP A 146 -18.92 31.95 -17.89
C TRP A 146 -17.84 30.86 -18.09
N ASP A 147 -16.57 31.22 -18.26
CA ASP A 147 -15.48 30.26 -18.47
C ASP A 147 -14.44 30.37 -17.35
N GLY A 148 -14.37 29.31 -16.55
CA GLY A 148 -13.46 29.22 -15.41
C GLY A 148 -12.05 28.82 -15.79
N ASP A 149 -11.14 28.93 -14.81
CA ASP A 149 -9.76 28.49 -14.98
C ASP A 149 -9.12 28.10 -13.64
N SER A 150 -8.08 27.25 -13.70
CA SER A 150 -7.54 26.51 -12.55
C SER A 150 -6.08 26.05 -12.71
N ILE A 151 -5.47 25.67 -11.59
CA ILE A 151 -4.08 25.17 -11.51
C ILE A 151 -3.91 23.85 -12.30
N ILE A 152 -4.90 22.94 -12.20
CA ILE A 152 -5.11 21.84 -13.14
C ILE A 152 -6.41 22.12 -13.89
N SER A 153 -6.29 22.39 -15.19
CA SER A 153 -7.38 22.78 -16.08
C SER A 153 -7.75 21.62 -17.01
N VAL A 154 -8.94 21.05 -16.81
CA VAL A 154 -9.52 19.97 -17.65
C VAL A 154 -10.72 20.55 -18.42
N SER A 155 -10.69 20.44 -19.75
CA SER A 155 -11.61 21.18 -20.64
C SER A 155 -11.94 20.39 -21.91
N GLY A 156 -12.90 20.87 -22.69
CA GLY A 156 -13.43 20.11 -23.83
C GLY A 156 -14.10 18.82 -23.34
N THR A 157 -13.78 17.70 -23.99
CA THR A 157 -14.21 16.34 -23.62
C THR A 157 -13.15 15.56 -22.83
N ALA A 158 -12.16 16.25 -22.26
CA ALA A 158 -11.05 15.62 -21.56
C ALA A 158 -11.46 15.12 -20.17
N SER A 159 -10.90 13.99 -19.77
CA SER A 159 -10.99 13.41 -18.43
C SER A 159 -9.58 13.19 -17.86
N LEU A 160 -9.45 13.14 -16.53
CA LEU A 160 -8.14 13.06 -15.86
C LEU A 160 -8.24 12.40 -14.48
N THR A 161 -7.27 11.57 -14.10
CA THR A 161 -7.09 11.11 -12.72
C THR A 161 -5.94 11.88 -12.06
N VAL A 162 -6.20 12.47 -10.89
CA VAL A 162 -5.21 13.17 -10.06
C VAL A 162 -5.18 12.46 -8.70
N ARG A 163 -4.06 11.82 -8.37
CA ARG A 163 -3.93 11.03 -7.14
C ARG A 163 -2.65 11.30 -6.35
N ASN A 164 -2.70 11.10 -5.03
CA ASN A 164 -1.53 11.22 -4.14
C ASN A 164 -0.81 12.59 -4.20
N CYS A 165 -1.49 13.65 -4.65
CA CYS A 165 -0.88 14.97 -4.90
C CYS A 165 -1.11 15.97 -3.76
N ILE A 166 -0.17 16.89 -3.59
CA ILE A 166 -0.24 17.98 -2.62
C ILE A 166 -0.35 19.32 -3.35
N PHE A 167 -1.38 20.10 -3.07
CA PHE A 167 -1.59 21.44 -3.61
C PHE A 167 -1.42 22.45 -2.49
N LYS A 168 -0.33 23.25 -2.55
CA LYS A 168 -0.03 24.23 -1.50
C LYS A 168 0.40 25.59 -2.02
N ASN A 169 -0.02 26.66 -1.34
CA ASN A 169 0.36 28.03 -1.64
C ASN A 169 0.08 28.44 -3.11
N ASN A 170 -1.00 27.93 -3.70
CA ASN A 170 -1.47 28.33 -5.03
C ASN A 170 -2.57 29.39 -4.91
N GLU A 171 -2.71 30.24 -5.92
CA GLU A 171 -3.70 31.31 -5.97
C GLU A 171 -4.53 31.24 -7.25
N THR A 172 -5.86 31.37 -7.16
CA THR A 172 -6.72 31.59 -8.33
C THR A 172 -7.64 32.78 -8.14
N LYS A 173 -8.04 33.42 -9.24
CA LYS A 173 -8.84 34.65 -9.24
C LYS A 173 -9.79 34.71 -10.44
N ALA A 174 -11.07 35.05 -10.21
CA ALA A 174 -12.04 35.36 -11.25
C ALA A 174 -12.20 36.88 -11.42
N ASN A 175 -12.32 37.38 -12.66
CA ASN A 175 -12.61 38.79 -12.94
C ASN A 175 -14.08 39.07 -13.32
N TYR A 176 -14.91 38.04 -13.43
CA TYR A 176 -16.34 38.16 -13.76
C TYR A 176 -17.21 37.53 -12.66
N VAL A 177 -18.38 38.14 -12.38
CA VAL A 177 -19.33 37.64 -11.38
C VAL A 177 -19.84 36.25 -11.70
N THR A 178 -20.12 35.94 -12.96
CA THR A 178 -20.58 34.63 -13.46
C THR A 178 -19.55 33.50 -13.35
N THR A 179 -18.28 33.82 -13.07
CA THR A 179 -17.16 32.91 -13.34
C THR A 179 -16.69 32.17 -12.09
N SER A 180 -16.42 30.88 -12.27
CA SER A 180 -15.93 29.97 -11.22
C SER A 180 -14.46 29.67 -11.41
N THR A 181 -13.68 29.56 -10.34
CA THR A 181 -12.26 29.19 -10.39
C THR A 181 -11.93 28.20 -9.27
N GLY A 182 -10.82 27.49 -9.42
CA GLY A 182 -10.36 26.56 -8.39
C GLY A 182 -8.99 25.97 -8.60
N ILE A 183 -8.59 25.03 -7.74
CA ILE A 183 -7.29 24.35 -7.87
C ILE A 183 -7.38 23.29 -8.97
N ILE A 184 -8.47 22.51 -8.99
CA ILE A 184 -8.78 21.57 -10.07
C ILE A 184 -10.14 21.93 -10.65
N GLN A 185 -10.22 22.06 -11.98
CA GLN A 185 -11.48 22.35 -12.68
C GLN A 185 -11.63 21.41 -13.88
N GLY A 186 -12.81 20.80 -14.03
CA GLY A 186 -13.18 19.91 -15.13
C GLY A 186 -14.56 20.20 -15.70
N ARG A 187 -14.79 19.81 -16.95
CA ARG A 187 -16.11 19.83 -17.60
C ARG A 187 -16.73 18.44 -17.73
N ASP A 188 -15.91 17.42 -18.03
CA ASP A 188 -16.24 16.00 -17.94
C ASP A 188 -15.60 15.36 -16.68
N THR A 189 -15.36 14.04 -16.70
CA THR A 189 -14.90 13.24 -15.56
C THR A 189 -13.49 13.60 -15.10
N VAL A 190 -13.37 14.05 -13.85
CA VAL A 190 -12.09 14.08 -13.15
C VAL A 190 -12.20 13.16 -11.94
N VAL A 191 -11.13 12.44 -11.61
CA VAL A 191 -11.03 11.65 -10.37
C VAL A 191 -9.95 12.28 -9.50
N VAL A 192 -10.29 12.65 -8.27
CA VAL A 192 -9.35 13.21 -7.28
C VAL A 192 -9.27 12.25 -6.10
N ASP A 193 -8.13 11.56 -5.93
CA ASP A 193 -7.98 10.51 -4.93
C ASP A 193 -6.77 10.77 -4.02
N ASN A 194 -6.93 10.63 -2.72
CA ASN A 194 -5.86 10.80 -1.74
C ASN A 194 -5.00 12.06 -1.99
N CYS A 195 -5.64 13.22 -2.12
CA CYS A 195 -4.97 14.50 -2.35
C CYS A 195 -5.08 15.43 -1.14
N LEU A 196 -4.06 16.27 -0.93
CA LEU A 196 -4.00 17.25 0.15
C LEU A 196 -3.99 18.67 -0.40
N PHE A 197 -4.95 19.51 0.01
CA PHE A 197 -5.06 20.90 -0.41
C PHE A 197 -4.96 21.82 0.80
N TYR A 198 -3.90 22.64 0.90
CA TYR A 198 -3.75 23.58 2.02
C TYR A 198 -3.09 24.91 1.66
N ASN A 199 -3.38 25.96 2.45
CA ASN A 199 -2.87 27.32 2.25
C ASN A 199 -3.07 27.88 0.82
N ASN A 200 -4.04 27.36 0.06
CA ASN A 200 -4.39 27.91 -1.25
C ASN A 200 -5.37 29.08 -1.07
N THR A 201 -5.30 30.06 -1.99
CA THR A 201 -6.12 31.28 -1.96
C THR A 201 -6.98 31.35 -3.21
N ILE A 202 -8.30 31.22 -3.07
CA ILE A 202 -9.20 30.94 -4.19
C ILE A 202 -10.25 32.05 -4.27
N GLY A 203 -10.14 32.89 -5.29
CA GLY A 203 -11.01 34.03 -5.57
C GLY A 203 -11.98 33.72 -6.70
N GLY A 204 -13.26 33.59 -6.39
CA GLY A 204 -14.32 33.27 -7.34
C GLY A 204 -15.26 34.44 -7.63
N GLY A 205 -16.12 34.24 -8.64
CA GLY A 205 -17.21 35.15 -8.96
C GLY A 205 -18.26 35.30 -7.85
N GLY A 206 -19.29 36.08 -8.14
CA GLY A 206 -20.48 36.29 -7.30
C GLY A 206 -21.69 35.49 -7.79
N TRP A 207 -22.79 35.52 -7.05
CA TRP A 207 -24.04 34.93 -7.51
C TRP A 207 -24.96 36.00 -8.11
N THR A 208 -25.41 35.79 -9.35
CA THR A 208 -26.39 36.65 -10.02
C THR A 208 -27.71 35.90 -10.21
N SER A 209 -28.80 36.62 -10.46
CA SER A 209 -30.13 36.05 -10.68
C SER A 209 -30.25 35.15 -11.92
N VAL A 210 -29.22 35.10 -12.78
CA VAL A 210 -29.19 34.28 -14.01
C VAL A 210 -28.11 33.20 -14.02
N ALA A 211 -27.06 33.33 -13.19
CA ALA A 211 -26.07 32.27 -12.91
C ALA A 211 -25.09 32.64 -11.78
N GLY A 212 -24.40 31.62 -11.25
CA GLY A 212 -23.46 31.76 -10.14
C GLY A 212 -22.00 31.44 -10.49
N GLY A 213 -21.11 32.41 -10.29
CA GLY A 213 -19.70 32.15 -10.02
C GLY A 213 -19.47 31.70 -8.58
N GLY A 214 -18.25 31.26 -8.27
CA GLY A 214 -17.84 30.87 -6.93
C GLY A 214 -16.40 30.38 -6.83
N ALA A 215 -15.90 30.31 -5.60
CA ALA A 215 -14.56 29.85 -5.26
C ALA A 215 -14.61 28.38 -4.84
N TYR A 216 -13.86 27.51 -5.51
CA TYR A 216 -13.88 26.05 -5.27
C TYR A 216 -12.47 25.47 -5.17
N VAL A 217 -12.26 24.47 -4.32
CA VAL A 217 -10.99 23.71 -4.36
C VAL A 217 -10.96 22.75 -5.55
N VAL A 218 -12.09 22.08 -5.79
CA VAL A 218 -12.34 21.19 -6.93
C VAL A 218 -13.74 21.49 -7.49
N TRP A 219 -13.89 21.51 -8.82
CA TRP A 219 -15.16 21.77 -9.53
C TRP A 219 -15.23 21.00 -10.86
N GLY A 220 -16.37 20.39 -11.17
CA GLY A 220 -16.58 19.62 -12.41
C GLY A 220 -17.47 18.40 -12.18
N LEU A 221 -17.64 17.56 -13.21
CA LEU A 221 -18.33 16.26 -13.12
C LEU A 221 -17.39 15.21 -12.48
N THR A 222 -16.98 15.49 -11.25
CA THR A 222 -15.79 14.91 -10.61
C THR A 222 -16.14 13.93 -9.49
N GLU A 223 -15.42 12.81 -9.39
CA GLU A 223 -15.35 12.03 -8.15
C GLU A 223 -14.18 12.53 -7.29
N ILE A 224 -14.42 12.73 -5.99
CA ILE A 224 -13.36 13.04 -5.02
C ILE A 224 -13.42 12.09 -3.84
N ARG A 225 -12.30 11.42 -3.53
CA ARG A 225 -12.23 10.49 -2.41
C ARG A 225 -10.93 10.60 -1.61
N ARG A 226 -10.97 10.16 -0.35
CA ARG A 226 -9.82 10.00 0.55
C ARG A 226 -8.96 11.27 0.69
N SER A 227 -9.52 12.47 0.48
CA SER A 227 -8.73 13.70 0.31
C SER A 227 -8.91 14.67 1.49
N THR A 228 -7.86 15.42 1.84
CA THR A 228 -7.88 16.45 2.90
C THR A 228 -7.82 17.85 2.30
N ILE A 229 -8.74 18.71 2.74
CA ILE A 229 -8.85 20.11 2.31
C ILE A 229 -8.91 20.98 3.56
N ALA A 230 -7.78 21.60 3.90
CA ALA A 230 -7.64 22.32 5.16
C ALA A 230 -6.87 23.64 5.02
N ASN A 231 -7.21 24.62 5.86
CA ASN A 231 -6.54 25.93 5.92
C ASN A 231 -6.46 26.68 4.57
N ASN A 232 -7.40 26.47 3.65
CA ASN A 232 -7.51 27.27 2.43
C ASN A 232 -8.32 28.55 2.68
N THR A 233 -7.98 29.62 1.98
CA THR A 233 -8.72 30.89 2.00
C THR A 233 -9.59 31.01 0.76
N LEU A 234 -10.90 31.14 0.94
CA LEU A 234 -11.86 31.28 -0.16
C LEU A 234 -12.48 32.68 -0.10
N TYR A 235 -12.60 33.34 -1.25
CA TYR A 235 -13.15 34.70 -1.32
C TYR A 235 -13.90 34.97 -2.62
N SER A 236 -14.68 36.05 -2.64
CA SER A 236 -15.22 36.59 -3.89
C SER A 236 -14.28 37.69 -4.40
N SER A 237 -13.74 37.52 -5.60
CA SER A 237 -12.74 38.41 -6.19
C SER A 237 -13.34 39.59 -6.98
N VAL A 238 -14.67 39.76 -6.93
CA VAL A 238 -15.45 40.73 -7.69
C VAL A 238 -16.56 41.37 -6.83
N GLY A 239 -16.97 42.60 -7.19
CA GLY A 239 -17.90 43.40 -6.39
C GLY A 239 -19.29 42.77 -6.20
N SER A 240 -19.72 42.75 -4.93
CA SER A 240 -20.95 42.17 -4.36
C SER A 240 -22.18 41.95 -5.26
N TRP A 241 -22.45 40.68 -5.56
CA TRP A 241 -23.76 40.07 -5.34
C TRP A 241 -23.55 38.63 -4.80
N GLY A 242 -24.00 38.35 -3.58
CA GLY A 242 -24.25 36.99 -3.05
C GLY A 242 -23.20 35.88 -3.24
N GLY A 243 -21.90 36.17 -3.32
CA GLY A 243 -20.87 35.16 -3.63
C GLY A 243 -20.74 34.06 -2.56
N TYR A 244 -20.79 32.79 -2.99
CA TYR A 244 -20.54 31.65 -2.12
C TYR A 244 -19.04 31.35 -2.05
N SER A 245 -18.49 31.35 -0.84
CA SER A 245 -17.10 30.97 -0.55
C SER A 245 -17.07 29.88 0.52
N GLY A 246 -16.94 28.62 0.09
CA GLY A 246 -16.83 27.49 1.01
C GLY A 246 -16.99 26.11 0.39
N GLY A 247 -16.09 25.20 0.77
CA GLY A 247 -16.27 23.75 0.64
C GLY A 247 -15.99 23.11 -0.72
N ILE A 248 -15.93 21.77 -0.70
CA ILE A 248 -15.97 20.97 -1.93
C ILE A 248 -17.32 21.19 -2.59
N ARG A 249 -17.36 21.59 -3.86
CA ARG A 249 -18.58 21.52 -4.68
C ARG A 249 -18.44 20.43 -5.72
N VAL A 250 -19.06 19.28 -5.44
CA VAL A 250 -19.18 18.19 -6.40
C VAL A 250 -20.27 18.57 -7.41
N GLY A 251 -19.94 18.55 -8.70
CA GLY A 251 -20.84 18.96 -9.77
C GLY A 251 -22.00 17.98 -10.02
N MET A 252 -22.77 18.25 -11.07
CA MET A 252 -24.04 17.58 -11.38
C MET A 252 -23.89 16.17 -11.98
N ALA A 253 -23.10 15.30 -11.33
CA ALA A 253 -23.04 13.82 -11.51
C ALA A 253 -22.03 13.11 -10.56
N GLY A 254 -21.39 13.82 -9.61
CA GLY A 254 -20.21 13.31 -8.90
C GLY A 254 -20.45 12.72 -7.49
N ASN A 255 -19.47 11.95 -7.02
CA ASN A 255 -19.46 11.21 -5.76
C ASN A 255 -18.36 11.75 -4.80
N SER A 256 -18.62 11.78 -3.49
CA SER A 256 -17.65 12.24 -2.46
C SER A 256 -17.55 11.27 -1.28
N ARG A 257 -16.41 10.59 -1.10
CA ARG A 257 -16.26 9.58 -0.02
C ARG A 257 -14.94 9.71 0.75
N GLY A 258 -14.96 9.54 2.07
CA GLY A 258 -13.70 9.52 2.84
C GLY A 258 -12.98 10.87 2.88
N ASN A 259 -13.66 12.01 2.70
CA ASN A 259 -13.00 13.31 2.57
C ASN A 259 -12.98 14.09 3.91
N LEU A 260 -11.90 14.79 4.18
CA LEU A 260 -11.73 15.66 5.34
C LEU A 260 -11.70 17.14 4.92
N VAL A 261 -12.65 17.94 5.41
CA VAL A 261 -12.75 19.38 5.10
C VAL A 261 -12.81 20.19 6.40
N TRP A 262 -11.71 20.86 6.77
CA TRP A 262 -11.59 21.53 8.07
C TRP A 262 -10.72 22.79 8.07
N GLY A 263 -11.09 23.83 8.84
CA GLY A 263 -10.22 24.99 9.06
C GLY A 263 -10.02 25.92 7.85
N ASN A 264 -10.75 25.70 6.75
CA ASN A 264 -10.81 26.65 5.66
C ASN A 264 -11.51 27.95 6.14
N SER A 265 -11.24 29.08 5.49
CA SER A 265 -11.70 30.41 5.92
C SER A 265 -12.37 31.17 4.77
N PRO A 266 -13.50 31.87 4.98
CA PRO A 266 -14.00 32.83 4.02
C PRO A 266 -13.40 34.22 4.33
N SER A 267 -12.95 34.98 3.34
CA SER A 267 -12.83 36.44 3.54
C SER A 267 -14.18 37.08 3.19
N PHE A 268 -14.98 37.34 4.22
CA PHE A 268 -16.39 37.66 4.12
C PHE A 268 -16.68 39.07 3.59
N PHE A 269 -17.72 39.20 2.75
CA PHE A 269 -18.43 40.45 2.48
C PHE A 269 -19.89 40.32 2.95
N PRO A 270 -20.54 41.39 3.45
CA PRO A 270 -21.88 41.33 4.01
C PRO A 270 -22.92 40.84 2.98
N ALA A 271 -23.72 39.85 3.38
CA ALA A 271 -24.78 39.28 2.55
C ALA A 271 -25.93 40.27 2.34
N TRP A 272 -26.53 40.25 1.14
CA TRP A 272 -27.82 40.89 0.88
C TRP A 272 -28.92 40.13 1.64
N SER A 273 -29.84 40.86 2.28
CA SER A 273 -30.83 40.36 3.25
C SER A 273 -32.01 39.58 2.63
N GLY A 274 -31.74 38.62 1.74
CA GLY A 274 -32.79 37.86 1.03
C GLY A 274 -32.49 36.38 0.77
N PHE A 275 -31.28 35.91 1.03
CA PHE A 275 -30.89 34.49 0.87
C PHE A 275 -30.28 33.95 2.18
N PRO A 276 -30.52 32.68 2.56
CA PRO A 276 -30.00 32.12 3.80
C PRO A 276 -28.47 32.08 3.76
N SER A 277 -27.84 32.75 4.72
CA SER A 277 -26.39 32.85 4.83
C SER A 277 -25.76 31.57 5.39
N SER A 278 -25.58 30.54 4.57
CA SER A 278 -24.75 29.36 4.91
C SER A 278 -23.26 29.72 4.74
N SER A 279 -22.73 30.44 5.71
CA SER A 279 -21.40 31.09 5.70
C SER A 279 -20.24 30.17 6.14
N THR A 280 -20.42 28.86 6.06
CA THR A 280 -19.45 27.86 6.55
C THR A 280 -18.45 27.45 5.44
N PRO A 281 -17.16 27.86 5.54
CA PRO A 281 -16.14 27.68 4.50
C PRO A 281 -15.69 26.24 4.24
N SER A 282 -16.10 25.32 5.12
CA SER A 282 -15.61 23.94 5.23
C SER A 282 -16.77 22.94 5.06
N GLN A 283 -17.62 23.16 4.06
CA GLN A 283 -18.73 22.27 3.71
C GLN A 283 -18.33 21.24 2.63
N ILE A 284 -19.18 20.23 2.45
CA ILE A 284 -19.26 19.46 1.21
C ILE A 284 -20.64 19.73 0.61
N TRP A 285 -20.69 20.03 -0.69
CA TRP A 285 -21.93 20.19 -1.45
C TRP A 285 -22.04 19.09 -2.50
N ALA A 286 -23.14 18.34 -2.43
CA ALA A 286 -23.52 17.32 -3.41
C ALA A 286 -24.65 17.85 -4.30
N GLY A 287 -24.45 17.82 -5.62
CA GLY A 287 -25.31 18.49 -6.60
C GLY A 287 -26.70 17.86 -6.85
N TRP A 288 -27.46 18.50 -7.73
CA TRP A 288 -28.81 18.04 -8.12
C TRP A 288 -28.78 16.92 -9.17
N ALA A 289 -29.45 15.80 -8.81
CA ALA A 289 -29.80 14.63 -9.63
C ALA A 289 -28.64 13.72 -10.12
N GLY A 290 -28.92 12.41 -10.17
CA GLY A 290 -28.03 11.36 -10.70
C GLY A 290 -26.98 10.84 -9.73
N THR A 291 -27.35 9.89 -8.84
CA THR A 291 -26.41 9.07 -8.03
C THR A 291 -25.38 9.81 -7.15
N ASN A 292 -25.63 11.07 -6.78
CA ASN A 292 -24.70 11.87 -5.97
C ASN A 292 -24.81 11.52 -4.47
N ALA A 293 -23.76 10.96 -3.89
CA ALA A 293 -23.64 10.70 -2.45
C ALA A 293 -22.40 11.40 -1.86
N ALA A 294 -22.56 11.98 -0.68
CA ALA A 294 -21.45 12.34 0.20
C ALA A 294 -21.52 11.44 1.44
N SER A 295 -20.49 10.61 1.64
CA SER A 295 -20.45 9.59 2.70
C SER A 295 -19.09 9.53 3.40
N TYR A 296 -19.08 8.97 4.62
CA TYR A 296 -17.88 8.66 5.40
C TYR A 296 -16.86 9.81 5.46
N SER A 297 -17.34 11.04 5.61
CA SER A 297 -16.55 12.26 5.45
C SER A 297 -16.61 13.11 6.72
N LEU A 298 -15.55 13.87 6.99
CA LEU A 298 -15.43 14.73 8.15
C LEU A 298 -15.43 16.19 7.67
N ALA A 299 -16.48 16.95 7.96
CA ALA A 299 -16.67 18.31 7.43
C ALA A 299 -17.14 19.27 8.52
N GLN A 300 -16.36 20.32 8.80
CA GLN A 300 -16.66 21.32 9.84
C GLN A 300 -18.00 22.04 9.61
N GLY A 301 -18.37 22.30 8.36
CA GLY A 301 -19.65 22.90 7.99
C GLY A 301 -20.77 21.88 7.71
N GLY A 302 -20.49 20.59 7.86
CA GLY A 302 -21.37 19.50 7.44
C GLY A 302 -21.49 19.37 5.92
N VAL A 303 -22.53 18.65 5.49
CA VAL A 303 -22.87 18.40 4.08
C VAL A 303 -24.20 19.05 3.74
N THR A 304 -24.31 19.59 2.51
CA THR A 304 -25.55 20.13 1.96
C THR A 304 -25.83 19.55 0.57
N GLY A 305 -27.06 19.17 0.29
CA GLY A 305 -27.44 18.53 -0.98
C GLY A 305 -28.73 17.72 -0.88
N PRO A 306 -29.35 17.32 -2.01
CA PRO A 306 -30.62 16.59 -2.02
C PRO A 306 -30.51 15.10 -1.65
N GLN A 307 -29.30 14.54 -1.62
CA GLN A 307 -29.04 13.16 -1.15
C GLN A 307 -27.81 13.13 -0.23
N ILE A 308 -28.03 12.67 1.00
CA ILE A 308 -27.01 12.46 2.04
C ILE A 308 -27.15 11.01 2.49
N THR A 309 -26.07 10.24 2.45
CA THR A 309 -26.07 8.82 2.85
C THR A 309 -24.86 8.51 3.74
N ASN A 310 -25.15 8.21 5.01
CA ASN A 310 -24.25 7.73 6.07
C ASN A 310 -23.03 8.58 6.49
N THR A 311 -22.83 8.61 7.81
CA THR A 311 -21.64 9.04 8.57
C THR A 311 -20.93 10.28 8.01
N ILE A 312 -21.52 11.45 8.28
CA ILE A 312 -20.82 12.73 8.23
C ILE A 312 -20.41 13.11 9.65
N LEU A 313 -19.10 13.18 9.89
CA LEU A 313 -18.54 13.62 11.16
C LEU A 313 -18.34 15.14 11.16
N THR A 314 -18.69 15.78 12.27
CA THR A 314 -18.56 17.24 12.47
C THR A 314 -17.65 17.58 13.67
N ASN A 315 -17.17 16.57 14.39
CA ASN A 315 -16.18 16.71 15.46
C ASN A 315 -14.83 17.16 14.87
N ALA A 316 -14.11 18.01 15.61
CA ALA A 316 -12.83 18.53 15.17
C ALA A 316 -11.76 17.41 15.03
N PRO A 317 -11.08 17.30 13.88
CA PRO A 317 -9.97 16.39 13.72
C PRO A 317 -8.78 16.91 14.53
N SER A 318 -8.05 15.99 15.15
CA SER A 318 -6.73 16.28 15.70
C SER A 318 -5.69 15.98 14.61
N PHE A 319 -4.90 16.98 14.24
CA PHE A 319 -3.79 16.85 13.30
C PHE A 319 -2.46 16.83 14.04
N VAL A 320 -1.43 16.22 13.44
CA VAL A 320 -0.08 16.18 14.01
C VAL A 320 0.53 17.58 14.11
N SER A 321 0.50 18.40 13.04
CA SER A 321 0.96 19.81 13.09
C SER A 321 0.49 20.62 11.88
N THR A 322 -0.62 21.35 12.03
CA THR A 322 -1.17 22.23 10.98
C THR A 322 -0.23 23.37 10.60
N ASN A 323 0.53 23.91 11.57
CA ASN A 323 1.46 25.03 11.36
C ASN A 323 2.63 24.69 10.44
N THR A 324 3.01 23.41 10.37
CA THR A 324 4.07 22.92 9.47
C THR A 324 3.51 22.28 8.20
N GLY A 325 2.21 22.41 7.93
CA GLY A 325 1.55 21.75 6.81
C GLY A 325 1.37 20.23 6.97
N ASN A 326 1.58 19.69 8.18
CA ASN A 326 1.38 18.27 8.47
C ASN A 326 -0.06 18.01 8.95
N PHE A 327 -0.91 17.66 7.98
CA PHE A 327 -2.33 17.32 8.19
C PHE A 327 -2.57 15.81 8.35
N ALA A 328 -1.55 15.01 8.68
CA ALA A 328 -1.76 13.65 9.15
C ALA A 328 -2.61 13.67 10.44
N LEU A 329 -3.47 12.67 10.61
CA LEU A 329 -4.30 12.53 11.81
C LEU A 329 -3.43 12.15 13.01
N ALA A 330 -3.64 12.82 14.14
CA ALA A 330 -3.03 12.44 15.41
C ALA A 330 -3.86 11.34 16.09
N THR A 331 -3.22 10.48 16.90
CA THR A 331 -3.87 9.38 17.63
C THR A 331 -5.13 9.84 18.38
N GLY A 332 -6.25 9.15 18.15
CA GLY A 332 -7.55 9.50 18.74
C GLY A 332 -8.31 10.62 18.03
N SER A 333 -7.84 11.07 16.86
CA SER A 333 -8.61 11.97 15.98
C SER A 333 -9.88 11.28 15.48
N PRO A 334 -11.04 11.95 15.44
CA PRO A 334 -12.30 11.37 14.94
C PRO A 334 -12.30 10.97 13.46
N GLY A 335 -11.25 11.30 12.69
CA GLY A 335 -11.05 10.80 11.34
C GLY A 335 -10.44 9.40 11.25
N ILE A 336 -9.86 8.90 12.37
CA ILE A 336 -9.20 7.59 12.41
C ILE A 336 -10.25 6.48 12.43
N ASP A 337 -10.02 5.40 11.69
CA ASP A 337 -10.91 4.23 11.55
C ASP A 337 -12.34 4.57 11.06
N ALA A 338 -12.52 5.76 10.46
CA ALA A 338 -13.82 6.39 10.26
C ALA A 338 -14.32 6.45 8.79
N GLY A 339 -13.45 6.18 7.82
CA GLY A 339 -13.67 6.25 6.37
C GLY A 339 -14.53 5.12 5.80
N ASP A 340 -14.58 4.96 4.48
CA ASP A 340 -15.52 4.00 3.87
C ASP A 340 -15.19 2.55 4.30
N PRO A 341 -16.11 1.80 4.94
CA PRO A 341 -15.85 0.41 5.33
C PRO A 341 -15.74 -0.55 4.13
N SER A 342 -16.04 -0.11 2.90
CA SER A 342 -15.68 -0.82 1.66
C SER A 342 -14.47 -0.23 0.94
N SER A 343 -13.71 0.67 1.59
CA SER A 343 -12.34 0.97 1.12
C SER A 343 -11.36 -0.07 1.68
N PRO A 344 -10.23 -0.28 1.00
CA PRO A 344 -9.14 -1.07 1.56
C PRO A 344 -8.70 -0.55 2.93
N LEU A 345 -8.20 -1.46 3.78
CA LEU A 345 -7.73 -1.10 5.11
C LEU A 345 -6.52 -0.16 5.05
N ASP A 346 -6.28 0.59 6.12
CA ASP A 346 -5.01 1.28 6.25
C ASP A 346 -3.89 0.29 6.69
N PRO A 347 -2.60 0.62 6.47
CA PRO A 347 -1.48 -0.34 6.63
C PRO A 347 -1.27 -0.99 8.01
N ASP A 348 -1.97 -0.55 9.05
CA ASP A 348 -2.02 -1.17 10.38
C ASP A 348 -3.13 -2.24 10.53
N GLY A 349 -3.91 -2.48 9.47
CA GLY A 349 -4.98 -3.47 9.43
C GLY A 349 -6.26 -2.99 10.10
N THR A 350 -6.50 -1.68 10.14
CA THR A 350 -7.74 -1.07 10.61
C THR A 350 -8.55 -0.47 9.46
N ARG A 351 -9.81 -0.08 9.73
CA ARG A 351 -10.71 0.52 8.74
C ARG A 351 -10.09 1.81 8.18
N ALA A 352 -10.21 2.05 6.87
CA ALA A 352 -9.67 3.25 6.24
C ALA A 352 -9.98 4.55 6.99
N ASP A 353 -8.97 5.41 7.16
CA ASP A 353 -9.10 6.76 7.69
C ASP A 353 -9.79 7.72 6.72
N ILE A 354 -10.46 8.72 7.28
CA ILE A 354 -10.99 9.87 6.54
C ILE A 354 -9.85 10.86 6.20
N GLY A 355 -9.71 11.16 4.92
CA GLY A 355 -8.79 12.17 4.40
C GLY A 355 -7.48 11.57 3.89
N TYR A 356 -6.59 12.49 3.53
CA TYR A 356 -5.28 12.21 2.94
C TYR A 356 -4.36 11.44 3.90
N ARG A 357 -3.71 10.40 3.40
CA ARG A 357 -2.54 9.79 4.03
C ARG A 357 -1.38 9.68 3.04
N SER A 358 -0.16 9.93 3.50
CA SER A 358 1.05 9.97 2.67
C SER A 358 1.69 8.60 2.40
N ASP A 359 1.20 7.54 3.06
CA ASP A 359 1.61 6.14 2.93
C ASP A 359 0.86 5.37 1.84
N ARG A 360 -0.35 5.83 1.46
CA ARG A 360 -1.11 5.35 0.28
C ARG A 360 -0.48 5.71 -1.08
N PHE A 361 0.68 6.38 -1.09
CA PHE A 361 1.49 6.53 -2.30
C PHE A 361 2.48 5.36 -2.42
N VAL A 362 2.34 4.59 -3.50
CA VAL A 362 3.28 3.54 -3.87
C VAL A 362 4.25 4.05 -4.95
N PRO A 363 5.58 3.95 -4.76
CA PRO A 363 6.57 4.26 -5.79
C PRO A 363 6.43 3.38 -7.05
N PRO A 364 6.39 3.98 -8.26
CA PRO A 364 6.23 3.24 -9.54
C PRO A 364 7.45 2.41 -9.95
N VAL A 365 8.56 2.57 -9.24
CA VAL A 365 9.73 1.69 -9.32
C VAL A 365 10.14 1.44 -7.88
N GLN A 366 9.78 0.26 -7.37
CA GLN A 366 10.29 -0.18 -6.10
C GLN A 366 11.67 -0.80 -6.32
N TYR A 367 12.66 -0.40 -5.53
CA TYR A 367 13.91 -1.15 -5.33
C TYR A 367 13.76 -1.90 -4.02
N GLY A 368 12.71 -2.73 -3.95
CA GLY A 368 11.92 -2.90 -2.75
C GLY A 368 12.67 -3.53 -1.56
N PHE A 369 12.28 -3.09 -0.37
CA PHE A 369 12.61 -3.67 0.94
C PHE A 369 11.67 -3.00 1.94
N ASN A 370 10.50 -3.62 2.08
CA ASN A 370 9.29 -3.01 2.64
C ASN A 370 9.01 -3.50 4.06
N TYR A 371 9.67 -4.56 4.53
CA TYR A 371 9.38 -5.17 5.82
C TYR A 371 10.67 -5.59 6.52
N LEU A 372 10.65 -5.67 7.85
CA LEU A 372 11.79 -5.97 8.70
C LEU A 372 11.49 -7.14 9.63
N ARG A 373 12.36 -8.16 9.64
CA ARG A 373 12.34 -9.24 10.63
C ARG A 373 13.72 -9.46 11.22
N PHE A 374 13.78 -9.64 12.54
CA PHE A 374 14.94 -10.15 13.25
C PHE A 374 14.73 -11.64 13.56
N ALA A 375 15.80 -12.43 13.46
CA ALA A 375 15.76 -13.89 13.59
C ALA A 375 16.98 -14.42 14.35
N ALA A 376 16.74 -15.26 15.35
CA ALA A 376 17.75 -16.08 16.04
C ALA A 376 17.49 -17.56 15.72
N SER A 377 18.42 -18.22 15.03
CA SER A 377 18.23 -19.57 14.47
C SER A 377 19.29 -20.54 14.99
N GLN A 378 18.92 -21.81 15.14
CA GLN A 378 19.75 -22.91 15.65
C GLN A 378 20.09 -22.85 17.14
N ALA A 379 20.59 -23.98 17.65
CA ALA A 379 20.78 -24.24 19.08
C ALA A 379 21.68 -23.22 19.82
N GLY A 380 21.06 -22.40 20.68
CA GLY A 380 21.74 -21.47 21.57
C GLY A 380 22.21 -20.19 20.87
N SER A 381 21.34 -19.60 20.04
CA SER A 381 21.58 -18.40 19.23
C SER A 381 21.01 -17.11 19.82
N ASP A 382 20.89 -17.06 21.14
CA ASP A 382 20.09 -16.05 21.82
C ASP A 382 20.63 -14.62 21.62
N ALA A 383 19.73 -13.70 21.30
CA ALA A 383 20.04 -12.34 20.86
C ALA A 383 19.13 -11.30 21.51
N ASP A 384 19.71 -10.17 21.91
CA ASP A 384 19.02 -8.96 22.35
C ASP A 384 19.10 -7.86 21.27
N ILE A 385 17.99 -7.16 21.07
CA ILE A 385 17.85 -5.94 20.27
C ILE A 385 17.37 -4.80 21.17
N ASP A 386 17.96 -3.63 21.02
CA ASP A 386 17.66 -2.43 21.79
C ASP A 386 17.73 -1.17 20.90
N ASN A 387 17.06 -0.09 21.33
CA ASN A 387 17.04 1.22 20.68
C ASN A 387 16.85 1.17 19.15
N LEU A 388 15.80 0.47 18.72
CA LEU A 388 15.42 0.34 17.31
C LEU A 388 14.83 1.66 16.81
N VAL A 389 15.37 2.21 15.73
CA VAL A 389 14.94 3.46 15.09
C VAL A 389 14.88 3.26 13.57
N ILE A 390 13.80 3.70 12.95
CA ILE A 390 13.64 3.75 11.49
C ILE A 390 13.37 5.21 11.10
N THR A 391 14.23 5.76 10.26
CA THR A 391 14.14 7.11 9.71
C THR A 391 13.80 7.02 8.23
N ASP A 392 12.75 7.71 7.80
CA ASP A 392 12.44 7.97 6.39
C ASP A 392 13.44 9.01 5.88
N LEU A 393 14.26 8.62 4.89
CA LEU A 393 15.33 9.46 4.32
C LEU A 393 14.81 10.45 3.26
N ASP A 394 13.65 10.17 2.65
CA ASP A 394 13.01 11.09 1.71
C ASP A 394 12.42 12.30 2.44
N ARG A 395 11.80 12.04 3.60
CA ARG A 395 11.18 13.06 4.46
C ARG A 395 12.11 13.61 5.54
N ASN A 396 13.21 12.91 5.83
CA ASN A 396 14.13 13.17 6.95
C ASN A 396 13.40 13.21 8.31
N VAL A 397 12.55 12.21 8.57
CA VAL A 397 11.79 12.07 9.83
C VAL A 397 11.89 10.65 10.39
N VAL A 398 11.92 10.52 11.72
CA VAL A 398 11.79 9.22 12.39
C VAL A 398 10.34 8.75 12.27
N VAL A 399 10.13 7.61 11.61
CA VAL A 399 8.80 7.00 11.39
C VAL A 399 8.48 5.84 12.33
N TYR A 400 9.51 5.28 12.98
CA TYR A 400 9.35 4.29 14.05
C TYR A 400 10.52 4.40 15.03
N SER A 401 10.23 4.23 16.33
CA SER A 401 11.27 4.10 17.35
C SER A 401 10.77 3.28 18.53
N ASN A 402 11.56 2.30 18.98
CA ASN A 402 11.26 1.49 20.15
C ASN A 402 12.54 1.19 20.96
N SER A 403 12.57 1.66 22.20
CA SER A 403 13.65 1.41 23.17
C SER A 403 13.38 0.18 24.05
N PHE A 404 12.31 -0.58 23.76
CA PHE A 404 11.86 -1.75 24.52
C PHE A 404 11.76 -1.53 26.06
N SER A 405 11.57 -0.28 26.48
CA SER A 405 11.41 0.11 27.89
C SER A 405 10.07 -0.31 28.50
N THR A 406 9.20 -0.94 27.72
CA THR A 406 7.94 -1.57 28.17
C THR A 406 7.87 -2.98 27.58
N THR A 407 7.10 -3.86 28.20
CA THR A 407 6.89 -5.24 27.71
C THR A 407 5.92 -5.34 26.52
N ASN A 408 5.47 -4.21 25.94
CA ASN A 408 4.53 -4.23 24.83
C ASN A 408 5.26 -4.52 23.50
N LEU A 409 4.84 -5.58 22.83
CA LEU A 409 5.29 -5.98 21.48
C LEU A 409 4.13 -5.96 20.47
N SER A 410 3.11 -5.11 20.67
CA SER A 410 1.95 -4.96 19.77
C SER A 410 2.33 -4.77 18.30
N ASP A 411 3.42 -4.06 18.06
CA ASP A 411 3.89 -3.65 16.73
C ASP A 411 4.61 -4.81 16.01
N PHE A 412 4.92 -5.89 16.74
CA PHE A 412 5.63 -7.06 16.23
C PHE A 412 4.70 -8.26 16.07
N ARG A 413 4.94 -9.06 15.04
CA ARG A 413 4.52 -10.46 14.96
C ARG A 413 5.67 -11.27 15.58
N THR A 414 5.45 -11.83 16.77
CA THR A 414 6.40 -12.76 17.38
C THR A 414 6.15 -14.19 16.89
N MET A 415 7.21 -14.97 16.79
CA MET A 415 7.23 -16.24 16.07
C MET A 415 8.30 -17.17 16.65
N PHE A 416 7.97 -18.45 16.78
CA PHE A 416 8.86 -19.47 17.33
C PHE A 416 8.58 -20.84 16.72
N GLU A 417 9.64 -21.58 16.37
CA GLU A 417 9.56 -22.97 15.92
C GLU A 417 10.57 -23.83 16.71
N ALA A 418 10.17 -25.05 17.07
CA ALA A 418 11.04 -26.04 17.70
C ALA A 418 11.04 -27.34 16.90
N ASP A 419 12.24 -27.82 16.56
CA ASP A 419 12.41 -29.17 16.02
C ASP A 419 12.45 -30.16 17.17
N THR A 420 11.33 -30.83 17.47
CA THR A 420 11.28 -31.90 18.49
C THR A 420 10.40 -33.07 18.03
N PRO A 421 10.66 -34.31 18.49
CA PRO A 421 9.74 -35.43 18.23
C PRO A 421 8.36 -35.30 18.90
N ALA A 422 8.19 -34.38 19.86
CA ALA A 422 6.96 -34.19 20.63
C ALA A 422 6.11 -33.00 20.15
N LEU A 423 6.71 -32.05 19.44
CA LEU A 423 6.05 -30.97 18.73
C LEU A 423 6.40 -31.16 17.25
N SER A 424 5.49 -31.77 16.49
CA SER A 424 5.54 -31.70 15.03
C SER A 424 5.78 -30.24 14.64
N ARG A 425 6.86 -29.96 13.89
CA ARG A 425 7.30 -28.59 13.52
C ARG A 425 6.12 -27.71 13.15
N ASN A 426 5.71 -26.91 14.13
CA ASN A 426 4.51 -26.08 14.11
C ASN A 426 4.96 -24.69 14.53
N LEU A 427 4.94 -23.77 13.57
CA LEU A 427 5.25 -22.38 13.81
C LEU A 427 4.23 -21.76 14.77
N GLN A 428 4.72 -21.14 15.85
CA GLN A 428 3.91 -20.56 16.91
C GLN A 428 3.93 -19.03 16.81
N TYR A 429 2.90 -18.46 16.19
CA TYR A 429 2.67 -17.01 16.20
C TYR A 429 2.23 -16.52 17.59
N GLY A 430 2.65 -15.31 17.96
CA GLY A 430 2.33 -14.72 19.25
C GLY A 430 3.04 -15.39 20.44
N ASN A 431 4.06 -16.22 20.18
CA ASN A 431 4.85 -16.84 21.23
C ASN A 431 5.61 -15.75 22.01
N THR A 432 5.32 -15.65 23.31
CA THR A 432 5.93 -14.70 24.25
C THR A 432 6.86 -15.38 25.25
N ASN A 433 7.05 -16.69 25.14
CA ASN A 433 8.02 -17.43 25.94
C ASN A 433 9.43 -17.26 25.39
N TYR A 434 9.60 -17.35 24.07
CA TYR A 434 10.91 -17.29 23.40
C TYR A 434 11.21 -15.95 22.72
N VAL A 435 10.19 -15.09 22.53
CA VAL A 435 10.34 -13.74 21.96
C VAL A 435 9.63 -12.75 22.87
N ARG A 436 10.40 -11.98 23.65
CA ARG A 436 9.87 -11.16 24.74
C ARG A 436 10.81 -10.04 25.13
N VAL A 437 10.32 -9.06 25.89
CA VAL A 437 11.18 -8.02 26.46
C VAL A 437 11.84 -8.53 27.76
N VAL A 438 13.17 -8.50 27.83
CA VAL A 438 13.96 -8.85 29.01
C VAL A 438 14.93 -7.71 29.30
N ASN A 439 14.97 -7.21 30.53
CA ASN A 439 15.85 -6.12 30.97
C ASN A 439 15.82 -4.85 30.08
N GLY A 440 14.66 -4.55 29.49
CA GLY A 440 14.47 -3.41 28.59
C GLY A 440 14.91 -3.66 27.14
N ARG A 441 15.08 -4.92 26.72
CA ARG A 441 15.51 -5.30 25.36
C ARG A 441 14.61 -6.36 24.76
N LEU A 442 14.39 -6.33 23.45
CA LEU A 442 13.73 -7.40 22.73
C LEU A 442 14.68 -8.59 22.64
N ARG A 443 14.34 -9.66 23.35
CA ARG A 443 15.06 -10.92 23.35
C ARG A 443 14.41 -11.93 22.42
N MET A 444 15.22 -12.62 21.64
CA MET A 444 14.87 -13.84 20.90
C MET A 444 15.75 -14.97 21.42
N GLU A 445 15.13 -16.05 21.90
CA GLU A 445 15.80 -17.23 22.46
C GLU A 445 15.47 -18.49 21.66
N SER A 446 16.50 -19.26 21.36
CA SER A 446 16.42 -20.57 20.71
C SER A 446 16.49 -21.70 21.75
N ILE A 447 16.15 -22.93 21.37
CA ILE A 447 16.36 -24.11 22.23
C ILE A 447 17.74 -24.71 21.92
N GLY A 448 18.61 -24.73 22.94
CA GLY A 448 19.95 -25.33 22.84
C GLY A 448 19.97 -26.87 22.75
N TYR A 449 21.15 -27.40 22.47
CA TYR A 449 21.43 -28.85 22.41
C TYR A 449 21.37 -29.48 23.82
N SER A 450 20.33 -30.25 24.12
CA SER A 450 20.23 -31.01 25.37
C SER A 450 21.12 -32.26 25.31
N GLY A 451 22.35 -32.12 25.81
CA GLY A 451 23.32 -33.21 25.79
C GLY A 451 22.91 -34.40 26.68
N GLY A 452 22.50 -35.51 26.07
CA GLY A 452 22.43 -36.82 26.76
C GLY A 452 21.55 -37.88 26.12
N ASP A 453 20.41 -37.51 25.53
CA ASP A 453 19.30 -38.45 25.26
C ASP A 453 18.83 -38.53 23.80
N GLY A 454 19.56 -37.94 22.86
CA GLY A 454 19.41 -38.21 21.41
C GLY A 454 18.09 -37.73 20.79
N ARG A 455 17.56 -36.60 21.28
CA ARG A 455 16.38 -35.93 20.74
C ARG A 455 16.78 -34.55 20.22
N ASP A 456 17.34 -34.53 19.02
CA ASP A 456 18.05 -33.36 18.49
C ASP A 456 17.12 -32.15 18.26
N THR A 457 17.42 -31.04 18.94
CA THR A 457 16.71 -29.74 18.85
C THR A 457 17.48 -28.68 18.06
N TYR A 458 18.41 -29.13 17.20
CA TYR A 458 19.43 -28.27 16.59
C TYR A 458 18.84 -27.13 15.75
N GLU A 459 17.72 -27.35 15.06
CA GLU A 459 17.07 -26.39 14.13
C GLU A 459 15.89 -25.62 14.76
N SER A 460 15.98 -25.25 16.05
CA SER A 460 14.98 -24.34 16.65
C SER A 460 15.20 -22.88 16.23
N TRP A 461 14.15 -22.07 16.24
CA TRP A 461 14.17 -20.69 15.75
C TRP A 461 13.20 -19.77 16.48
N ALA A 462 13.61 -18.52 16.67
CA ALA A 462 12.81 -17.45 17.24
C ALA A 462 12.95 -16.16 16.42
N GLY A 463 11.87 -15.41 16.24
CA GLY A 463 11.89 -14.18 15.46
C GLY A 463 10.89 -13.11 15.88
N ALA A 464 11.16 -11.89 15.45
CA ALA A 464 10.30 -10.73 15.64
C ALA A 464 10.23 -9.94 14.33
N GLU A 465 9.04 -9.87 13.74
CA GLU A 465 8.75 -9.17 12.50
C GLU A 465 7.98 -7.89 12.80
N LEU A 466 8.44 -6.74 12.31
CA LEU A 466 7.75 -5.47 12.44
C LEU A 466 6.55 -5.45 11.47
N LYS A 467 5.35 -5.18 11.99
CA LYS A 467 4.12 -5.11 11.19
C LYS A 467 4.07 -3.90 10.26
N GLN A 468 4.69 -2.79 10.67
CA GLN A 468 4.75 -1.54 9.91
C GLN A 468 5.69 -1.68 8.70
N LYS A 469 5.21 -1.21 7.54
CA LYS A 469 6.01 -1.11 6.30
C LYS A 469 7.16 -0.10 6.46
N LEU A 470 8.35 -0.47 6.00
CA LEU A 470 9.52 0.42 5.90
C LEU A 470 9.31 1.49 4.82
N PRO A 471 9.89 2.71 4.99
CA PRO A 471 9.90 3.72 3.93
C PRO A 471 10.60 3.27 2.65
N ALA A 472 10.31 3.93 1.52
CA ALA A 472 10.97 3.66 0.25
C ALA A 472 12.50 3.86 0.33
N ASN A 473 12.96 4.87 1.06
CA ASN A 473 14.36 5.09 1.41
C ASN A 473 14.47 5.29 2.92
N PHE A 474 15.29 4.49 3.60
CA PHE A 474 15.32 4.44 5.06
C PHE A 474 16.72 4.31 5.66
N GLU A 475 16.89 4.84 6.87
CA GLU A 475 17.94 4.44 7.80
C GLU A 475 17.32 3.64 8.95
N LEU A 476 17.74 2.39 9.08
CA LEU A 476 17.43 1.47 10.18
C LEU A 476 18.64 1.43 11.11
N SER A 477 18.49 1.83 12.37
CA SER A 477 19.56 1.85 13.37
C SER A 477 19.11 1.16 14.65
N PHE A 478 19.94 0.29 15.23
CA PHE A 478 19.66 -0.42 16.48
C PHE A 478 20.94 -0.87 17.20
N ILE A 479 20.81 -1.29 18.45
CA ILE A 479 21.86 -1.97 19.23
C ILE A 479 21.59 -3.47 19.20
N PHE A 480 22.61 -4.25 18.87
CA PHE A 480 22.62 -5.71 18.90
C PHE A 480 23.54 -6.21 20.01
N ASN A 481 23.14 -7.25 20.73
CA ASN A 481 24.03 -8.00 21.61
C ASN A 481 23.70 -9.49 21.56
N ARG A 482 24.69 -10.33 21.24
CA ARG A 482 24.55 -11.79 21.22
C ARG A 482 24.89 -12.36 22.59
N LEU A 483 23.94 -13.05 23.21
CA LEU A 483 24.04 -13.48 24.61
C LEU A 483 24.77 -14.81 24.79
N SER A 484 24.73 -15.67 23.78
CA SER A 484 25.34 -16.99 23.82
C SER A 484 26.85 -16.95 23.55
N SER A 485 27.56 -17.91 24.17
CA SER A 485 28.98 -18.19 23.88
C SER A 485 29.19 -19.12 22.69
N TRP A 486 28.13 -19.81 22.21
CA TRP A 486 28.21 -20.78 21.12
C TRP A 486 28.10 -20.09 19.75
N ALA A 487 28.36 -20.80 18.65
CA ALA A 487 28.36 -20.24 17.29
C ALA A 487 26.95 -20.10 16.69
N GLY A 488 26.04 -19.48 17.45
CA GLY A 488 24.63 -19.31 17.06
C GLY A 488 24.39 -18.26 15.97
N HIS A 489 23.35 -18.46 15.16
CA HIS A 489 23.01 -17.64 14.00
C HIS A 489 22.05 -16.50 14.37
N PHE A 490 22.34 -15.29 13.87
CA PHE A 490 21.43 -14.16 13.92
C PHE A 490 21.30 -13.55 12.52
N ALA A 491 20.08 -13.23 12.10
CA ALA A 491 19.80 -12.67 10.78
C ALA A 491 18.88 -11.45 10.86
N ILE A 492 19.11 -10.51 9.93
CA ILE A 492 18.29 -9.32 9.70
C ILE A 492 17.69 -9.48 8.31
N HIS A 493 16.41 -9.83 8.25
CA HIS A 493 15.71 -9.99 6.98
C HIS A 493 15.04 -8.66 6.63
N ILE A 494 15.28 -8.20 5.41
CA ILE A 494 14.58 -7.04 4.85
C ILE A 494 14.18 -7.44 3.43
N TYR A 495 12.87 -7.43 3.15
CA TYR A 495 12.27 -8.14 2.02
C TYR A 495 11.14 -7.33 1.37
N THR A 496 10.83 -7.61 0.11
CA THR A 496 9.89 -6.84 -0.73
C THR A 496 8.43 -7.06 -0.36
N ASP A 497 8.01 -8.31 -0.20
CA ASP A 497 6.60 -8.71 -0.14
C ASP A 497 6.26 -9.41 1.20
N PRO A 498 5.14 -9.07 1.85
CA PRO A 498 4.84 -9.56 3.20
C PRO A 498 4.66 -11.09 3.24
N ILE A 499 4.20 -11.66 2.12
CA ILE A 499 3.83 -13.06 1.96
C ILE A 499 5.06 -13.99 1.96
N PHE A 500 6.24 -13.52 1.55
CA PHE A 500 7.43 -14.36 1.36
C PHE A 500 8.29 -14.65 2.58
N CYS A 501 8.06 -13.91 3.68
CA CYS A 501 9.03 -13.80 4.77
C CYS A 501 9.50 -15.12 5.42
N GLU A 502 8.70 -16.18 5.32
CA GLU A 502 8.99 -17.42 6.05
C GLU A 502 9.94 -18.38 5.33
N GLN A 503 10.27 -18.16 4.04
CA GLN A 503 11.36 -18.88 3.37
C GLN A 503 12.26 -18.02 2.45
N ALA A 504 11.93 -16.75 2.18
CA ALA A 504 12.70 -15.95 1.22
C ALA A 504 14.02 -15.41 1.79
N LEU A 505 15.10 -16.09 1.41
CA LEU A 505 16.18 -15.65 0.50
C LEU A 505 16.43 -14.15 0.20
N ASP A 506 15.52 -13.21 0.47
CA ASP A 506 15.79 -11.75 0.42
C ASP A 506 16.32 -11.28 1.78
N SER A 507 17.61 -11.54 2.02
CA SER A 507 18.33 -11.00 3.18
C SER A 507 19.57 -10.26 2.70
N VAL A 508 19.56 -8.93 2.82
CA VAL A 508 20.65 -8.08 2.31
C VAL A 508 21.99 -8.36 3.00
N PHE A 509 21.93 -8.76 4.27
CA PHE A 509 23.11 -8.90 5.12
C PHE A 509 23.04 -10.19 5.94
N SER A 510 23.81 -11.19 5.48
CA SER A 510 24.21 -12.36 6.26
C SER A 510 25.73 -12.35 6.46
N GLY A 511 26.19 -12.63 7.68
CA GLY A 511 27.60 -12.75 8.03
C GLY A 511 28.09 -14.20 8.01
N ASN A 512 29.22 -14.45 8.68
CA ASN A 512 29.67 -15.76 9.13
C ASN A 512 30.21 -15.66 10.58
N TRP A 513 30.14 -16.68 11.46
CA TRP A 513 29.77 -18.10 11.29
C TRP A 513 28.26 -18.32 11.05
N PHE A 514 27.90 -18.60 9.79
CA PHE A 514 26.57 -18.97 9.33
C PHE A 514 26.81 -20.14 8.37
N HIS A 515 26.04 -21.23 8.45
CA HIS A 515 25.84 -22.06 7.27
C HIS A 515 24.87 -21.35 6.32
N SER A 516 25.22 -21.32 5.04
CA SER A 516 24.32 -20.87 4.00
C SER A 516 23.03 -21.68 4.05
N PHE A 517 21.88 -20.98 4.01
CA PHE A 517 20.80 -21.53 3.21
C PHE A 517 21.26 -21.45 1.75
N THR A 518 21.81 -22.56 1.26
CA THR A 518 22.20 -22.69 -0.14
C THR A 518 20.98 -22.37 -1.01
N SER A 519 21.20 -21.51 -2.00
CA SER A 519 20.19 -21.14 -2.99
C SER A 519 19.61 -22.37 -3.66
N TYR A 520 18.35 -22.71 -3.34
CA TYR A 520 17.60 -23.78 -4.01
C TYR A 520 16.44 -23.28 -4.87
N PHE A 521 16.10 -21.98 -4.80
CA PHE A 521 14.95 -21.36 -5.47
C PHE A 521 15.37 -20.13 -6.30
N PRO A 522 14.56 -19.69 -7.29
CA PRO A 522 15.07 -19.02 -8.47
C PRO A 522 15.26 -17.53 -8.18
N SER A 523 16.50 -17.08 -8.30
CA SER A 523 16.88 -15.68 -8.20
C SER A 523 16.07 -14.83 -9.20
N PRO A 524 15.82 -13.53 -8.94
CA PRO A 524 16.91 -12.56 -9.11
C PRO A 524 16.79 -11.29 -8.25
N ILE A 525 17.48 -11.27 -7.10
CA ILE A 525 18.35 -10.14 -6.75
C ILE A 525 19.70 -10.72 -6.32
N ASN A 526 20.60 -10.95 -7.28
CA ASN A 526 21.99 -11.33 -6.99
C ASN A 526 22.76 -10.11 -6.46
N ALA A 527 22.49 -9.74 -5.21
CA ALA A 527 23.07 -8.58 -4.55
C ALA A 527 23.56 -8.85 -3.12
N LEU A 528 23.65 -10.12 -2.70
CA LEU A 528 24.32 -10.49 -1.46
C LEU A 528 25.76 -9.94 -1.50
N PRO A 529 26.13 -9.01 -0.59
CA PRO A 529 27.52 -8.64 -0.40
C PRO A 529 28.31 -9.88 0.02
N ALA A 530 29.59 -9.95 -0.35
CA ALA A 530 30.44 -11.06 0.06
C ALA A 530 30.38 -11.25 1.59
N GLN A 531 30.17 -12.49 2.03
CA GLN A 531 29.93 -12.84 3.44
C GLN A 531 30.86 -12.10 4.40
N LEU A 532 30.28 -11.44 5.39
CA LEU A 532 31.02 -10.83 6.49
C LEU A 532 31.58 -11.90 7.42
N SER A 533 32.71 -12.48 7.00
CA SER A 533 33.53 -13.44 7.76
C SER A 533 34.33 -12.74 8.86
N ASN A 534 33.63 -12.02 9.74
CA ASN A 534 34.25 -11.46 10.94
C ASN A 534 34.26 -12.52 12.05
N SER A 535 35.44 -12.99 12.44
CA SER A 535 35.64 -13.93 13.55
C SER A 535 35.36 -13.33 14.93
N SER A 536 35.02 -12.04 15.00
CA SER A 536 34.68 -11.31 16.22
C SER A 536 33.25 -11.62 16.65
N PHE A 537 33.08 -12.32 17.78
CA PHE A 537 31.77 -12.52 18.39
C PHE A 537 31.24 -11.20 18.98
N TYR A 538 30.09 -10.72 18.50
CA TYR A 538 29.41 -9.50 19.00
C TYR A 538 28.68 -9.76 20.33
N THR A 539 29.40 -10.21 21.36
CA THR A 539 28.87 -10.49 22.73
C THR A 539 28.88 -9.27 23.64
N SER A 540 28.82 -8.09 23.04
CA SER A 540 28.68 -6.80 23.70
C SER A 540 27.90 -5.88 22.77
N ASP A 541 27.26 -4.86 23.36
CA ASP A 541 26.49 -3.85 22.64
C ASP A 541 27.22 -3.33 21.40
N THR A 542 26.65 -3.66 20.24
CA THR A 542 27.18 -3.39 18.92
C THR A 542 26.16 -2.55 18.18
N THR A 543 26.53 -1.35 17.75
CA THR A 543 25.62 -0.50 16.97
C THR A 543 25.58 -1.03 15.54
N VAL A 544 24.38 -1.35 15.06
CA VAL A 544 24.11 -1.75 13.68
C VAL A 544 23.30 -0.65 13.02
N LYS A 545 23.72 -0.27 11.83
CA LYS A 545 22.98 0.66 10.96
C LYS A 545 22.87 0.09 9.54
N ILE A 546 21.69 0.15 8.96
CA ILE A 546 21.42 -0.16 7.56
C ILE A 546 20.81 1.07 6.88
N VAL A 547 21.41 1.50 5.79
CA VAL A 547 20.96 2.65 4.97
C VAL A 547 20.54 2.13 3.61
N LYS A 548 19.29 2.37 3.21
CA LYS A 548 18.75 2.02 1.90
C LYS A 548 18.30 3.28 1.16
N ASN A 549 18.91 3.54 0.02
CA ASN A 549 18.67 4.72 -0.82
C ASN A 549 18.66 4.31 -2.31
N GLY A 550 17.48 4.37 -2.92
CA GLY A 550 17.20 3.87 -4.26
C GLY A 550 17.63 2.42 -4.43
N ALA A 551 18.42 2.17 -5.47
CA ALA A 551 18.99 0.87 -5.79
C ALA A 551 20.20 0.47 -4.92
N GLN A 552 20.52 1.17 -3.83
CA GLN A 552 21.66 0.84 -2.97
C GLN A 552 21.23 0.60 -1.52
N ALA A 553 21.74 -0.48 -0.92
CA ALA A 553 21.66 -0.72 0.52
C ALA A 553 23.07 -0.89 1.09
N GLN A 554 23.33 -0.35 2.28
CA GLN A 554 24.63 -0.36 2.96
C GLN A 554 24.46 -0.73 4.43
N MET A 555 25.34 -1.58 4.95
CA MET A 555 25.37 -1.92 6.38
C MET A 555 26.64 -1.37 7.02
N TYR A 556 26.46 -0.77 8.19
CA TYR A 556 27.50 -0.25 9.05
C TYR A 556 27.45 -0.98 10.40
N ILE A 557 28.61 -1.37 10.91
CA ILE A 557 28.77 -1.92 12.27
C ILE A 557 29.78 -1.04 13.00
N ASN A 558 29.39 -0.54 14.17
CA ASN A 558 30.19 0.40 14.98
C ASN A 558 30.73 1.58 14.14
N GLY A 559 29.86 2.13 13.28
CA GLY A 559 30.15 3.26 12.38
C GLY A 559 30.96 2.91 11.12
N SER A 560 31.55 1.73 11.03
CA SER A 560 32.33 1.29 9.86
C SER A 560 31.43 0.63 8.82
N LEU A 561 31.53 1.05 7.55
CA LEU A 561 30.87 0.38 6.43
C LEU A 561 31.42 -1.04 6.31
N VAL A 562 30.55 -2.04 6.47
CA VAL A 562 30.92 -3.45 6.37
C VAL A 562 30.44 -4.07 5.07
N ALA A 563 29.29 -3.65 4.54
CA ALA A 563 28.71 -4.27 3.34
C ALA A 563 27.91 -3.28 2.48
N THR A 564 27.81 -3.55 1.17
CA THR A 564 27.01 -2.77 0.22
C THR A 564 26.40 -3.70 -0.83
N ALA A 565 25.10 -3.55 -1.05
CA ALA A 565 24.30 -4.28 -2.03
C ALA A 565 23.78 -3.34 -3.13
N GLN A 566 23.53 -3.88 -4.33
CA GLN A 566 22.90 -3.17 -5.45
C GLN A 566 21.60 -3.88 -5.83
N LEU A 567 20.47 -3.22 -5.57
CA LEU A 567 19.14 -3.80 -5.65
C LEU A 567 18.61 -3.74 -7.08
N GLY A 568 17.97 -4.81 -7.52
CA GLY A 568 17.19 -4.80 -8.75
C GLY A 568 16.00 -3.86 -8.62
N ALA A 569 15.59 -3.23 -9.73
CA ALA A 569 14.24 -2.69 -9.81
C ALA A 569 13.26 -3.86 -9.85
N VAL A 570 12.19 -3.78 -9.06
CA VAL A 570 10.98 -4.59 -9.26
C VAL A 570 9.90 -3.69 -9.84
N THR A 571 9.15 -4.22 -10.80
CA THR A 571 8.00 -3.55 -11.40
C THR A 571 6.76 -3.88 -10.58
N ASP A 572 5.88 -2.88 -10.50
CA ASP A 572 4.58 -2.86 -9.84
C ASP A 572 3.73 -2.00 -10.79
N SER A 573 3.12 -2.66 -11.77
CA SER A 573 2.65 -2.05 -13.02
C SER A 573 1.31 -1.31 -12.89
N ASP A 574 0.46 -1.69 -11.93
CA ASP A 574 -0.77 -0.96 -11.59
C ASP A 574 -0.65 -0.11 -10.31
N GLY A 575 0.31 -0.41 -9.44
CA GLY A 575 0.59 0.37 -8.23
C GLY A 575 -0.23 -0.06 -7.02
N ASP A 576 -0.73 -1.29 -6.97
CA ASP A 576 -1.40 -1.86 -5.79
C ASP A 576 -0.40 -2.15 -4.65
N GLY A 577 0.86 -2.39 -4.99
CA GLY A 577 1.96 -2.62 -4.06
C GLY A 577 2.45 -4.08 -3.97
N LEU A 578 1.85 -5.00 -4.71
CA LEU A 578 2.46 -6.25 -5.16
C LEU A 578 3.48 -5.95 -6.26
N THR A 579 4.22 -6.96 -6.70
CA THR A 579 5.11 -6.83 -7.86
C THR A 579 4.57 -7.69 -8.99
N ASP A 580 4.71 -7.25 -10.25
CA ASP A 580 4.25 -7.98 -11.44
C ASP A 580 4.63 -9.48 -11.37
N ARG A 581 5.81 -9.73 -10.78
CA ARG A 581 6.46 -11.03 -10.68
C ARG A 581 5.84 -11.94 -9.63
N PHE A 582 5.28 -11.38 -8.56
CA PHE A 582 4.44 -12.09 -7.59
C PHE A 582 3.10 -12.43 -8.22
N GLU A 583 2.43 -11.44 -8.79
CA GLU A 583 1.10 -11.55 -9.37
C GLU A 583 1.04 -12.56 -10.52
N GLU A 584 2.01 -12.49 -11.46
CA GLU A 584 2.16 -13.45 -12.55
C GLU A 584 2.58 -14.86 -12.07
N GLY A 585 2.94 -15.03 -10.79
CA GLY A 585 3.28 -16.30 -10.15
C GLY A 585 4.74 -16.73 -10.25
N SER A 586 5.63 -15.89 -10.80
CA SER A 586 7.04 -16.26 -11.03
C SER A 586 7.87 -16.41 -9.75
N VAL A 587 7.42 -15.84 -8.62
CA VAL A 587 8.06 -16.01 -7.30
C VAL A 587 7.20 -16.76 -6.27
N ARG A 588 5.90 -17.00 -6.53
CA ARG A 588 4.93 -17.57 -5.53
C ARG A 588 5.27 -18.97 -5.02
N TYR A 589 6.18 -19.67 -5.67
CA TYR A 589 6.48 -21.07 -5.40
C TYR A 589 7.88 -21.28 -4.77
N SER A 590 7.91 -22.11 -3.73
CA SER A 590 9.13 -22.54 -3.02
C SER A 590 9.05 -24.05 -2.79
N ARG A 591 10.19 -24.76 -2.64
CA ARG A 591 10.17 -26.18 -2.24
C ARG A 591 10.60 -26.34 -0.79
N VAL A 592 10.02 -27.34 -0.14
CA VAL A 592 10.24 -27.62 1.28
C VAL A 592 10.85 -29.01 1.43
N GLU A 593 12.12 -29.06 1.82
CA GLU A 593 12.92 -30.30 1.93
C GLU A 593 13.91 -30.31 3.10
N TRP A 594 13.50 -29.78 4.25
CA TRP A 594 14.32 -29.57 5.46
C TRP A 594 14.78 -30.89 6.12
N GLY A 595 15.70 -31.61 5.48
CA GLY A 595 16.28 -32.89 5.95
C GLY A 595 15.33 -34.09 5.95
N ARG A 596 14.03 -33.90 5.67
CA ARG A 596 13.00 -34.95 5.69
C ARG A 596 12.01 -34.84 4.54
N LYS A 597 11.36 -35.97 4.24
CA LYS A 597 10.22 -36.08 3.32
C LYS A 597 8.92 -36.23 4.11
N TYR A 598 7.81 -35.84 3.50
CA TYR A 598 6.49 -35.76 4.12
C TYR A 598 5.50 -36.70 3.41
N SER A 599 4.56 -37.31 4.13
CA SER A 599 3.34 -37.80 3.51
C SER A 599 2.56 -36.62 2.93
N TRP A 600 1.61 -36.83 2.01
CA TRP A 600 0.86 -35.70 1.46
C TRP A 600 0.03 -34.98 2.54
N ALA A 601 -0.56 -35.71 3.49
CA ALA A 601 -1.31 -35.14 4.60
C ALA A 601 -0.43 -34.33 5.58
N ASP A 602 0.79 -34.82 5.88
CA ASP A 602 1.78 -34.07 6.66
C ASP A 602 2.25 -32.83 5.90
N ALA A 603 2.46 -32.95 4.58
CA ALA A 603 2.87 -31.84 3.72
C ALA A 603 1.79 -30.75 3.67
N ARG A 604 0.52 -31.12 3.54
CA ARG A 604 -0.64 -30.21 3.60
C ARG A 604 -0.74 -29.50 4.94
N THR A 605 -0.61 -30.24 6.04
CA THR A 605 -0.68 -29.69 7.40
C THR A 605 0.50 -28.75 7.68
N HIS A 606 1.71 -29.16 7.30
CA HIS A 606 2.92 -28.36 7.43
C HIS A 606 2.83 -27.11 6.56
N ALA A 607 2.38 -27.20 5.31
CA ALA A 607 2.17 -26.08 4.39
C ALA A 607 1.22 -25.01 4.97
N ALA A 608 0.06 -25.43 5.49
CA ALA A 608 -0.88 -24.54 6.18
C ALA A 608 -0.32 -23.93 7.48
N GLY A 609 0.68 -24.57 8.09
CA GLY A 609 1.40 -24.08 9.27
C GLY A 609 2.27 -22.85 9.02
N TRP A 610 2.68 -22.58 7.77
CA TRP A 610 3.43 -21.36 7.38
C TRP A 610 2.50 -20.12 7.24
N GLY A 611 1.23 -20.23 7.60
CA GLY A 611 0.29 -19.12 7.64
C GLY A 611 -0.83 -19.20 6.60
N ARG A 612 -1.78 -18.27 6.74
CA ARG A 612 -3.12 -18.29 6.10
C ARG A 612 -3.14 -18.41 4.58
N TYR A 613 -2.07 -17.98 3.90
CA TYR A 613 -1.94 -17.93 2.44
C TYR A 613 -0.96 -18.95 1.87
N ARG A 614 -0.61 -19.96 2.66
CA ARG A 614 0.39 -20.95 2.29
C ARG A 614 -0.21 -22.34 2.28
N GLY A 615 0.03 -23.03 1.17
CA GLY A 615 -0.57 -24.32 0.87
C GLY A 615 0.32 -25.17 -0.02
N LEU A 616 -0.08 -26.41 -0.24
CA LEU A 616 0.54 -27.21 -1.30
C LEU A 616 0.18 -26.59 -2.65
N ALA A 617 1.18 -26.40 -3.49
CA ALA A 617 1.06 -25.58 -4.68
C ALA A 617 -0.02 -26.05 -5.66
N THR A 618 -0.80 -25.09 -6.12
CA THR A 618 -1.70 -25.17 -7.26
C THR A 618 -0.98 -24.69 -8.51
N VAL A 619 -1.23 -25.36 -9.64
CA VAL A 619 -0.64 -25.01 -10.93
C VAL A 619 -1.74 -25.05 -11.98
N THR A 620 -2.27 -23.89 -12.36
CA THR A 620 -3.42 -23.74 -13.26
C THR A 620 -3.01 -23.49 -14.71
N SER A 621 -1.73 -23.26 -14.97
CA SER A 621 -1.22 -22.82 -16.27
C SER A 621 0.18 -23.33 -16.62
N GLU A 622 0.50 -23.29 -17.92
CA GLU A 622 1.84 -23.62 -18.44
C GLU A 622 2.91 -22.62 -17.97
N ALA A 623 2.52 -21.37 -17.68
CA ALA A 623 3.42 -20.35 -17.13
C ALA A 623 3.84 -20.71 -15.70
N GLU A 624 2.88 -21.03 -14.82
CA GLU A 624 3.16 -21.49 -13.46
C GLU A 624 3.95 -22.80 -13.45
N ARG A 625 3.61 -23.75 -14.33
CA ARG A 625 4.38 -24.99 -14.50
C ARG A 625 5.85 -24.70 -14.84
N THR A 626 6.09 -23.71 -15.70
CA THR A 626 7.44 -23.28 -16.10
C THR A 626 8.19 -22.59 -14.96
N ALA A 627 7.52 -21.77 -14.15
CA ALA A 627 8.11 -21.19 -12.94
C ALA A 627 8.50 -22.28 -11.94
N VAL A 628 7.55 -23.17 -11.61
CA VAL A 628 7.70 -24.28 -10.66
C VAL A 628 8.81 -25.27 -11.07
N LEU A 629 9.02 -25.50 -12.37
CA LEU A 629 10.07 -26.39 -12.88
C LEU A 629 11.49 -26.02 -12.40
N SER A 630 11.76 -24.73 -12.17
CA SER A 630 13.07 -24.25 -11.71
C SER A 630 13.38 -24.58 -10.24
N LEU A 631 12.43 -25.17 -9.50
CA LEU A 631 12.55 -25.59 -8.11
C LEU A 631 12.99 -27.07 -7.95
N PHE A 632 13.07 -27.81 -9.06
CA PHE A 632 13.48 -29.21 -9.09
C PHE A 632 14.99 -29.36 -9.25
N SER A 633 15.59 -30.29 -8.52
CA SER A 633 17.04 -30.53 -8.54
C SER A 633 17.49 -31.40 -9.71
N SER A 634 16.58 -32.18 -10.30
CA SER A 634 16.81 -33.01 -11.48
C SER A 634 15.48 -33.43 -12.12
N THR A 635 15.52 -34.02 -13.31
CA THR A 635 14.32 -34.54 -13.99
C THR A 635 13.67 -35.74 -13.30
N SER A 636 14.40 -36.44 -12.43
CA SER A 636 13.91 -37.58 -11.63
C SER A 636 13.38 -37.19 -10.25
N ASP A 637 13.41 -35.90 -9.94
CA ASP A 637 12.99 -35.35 -8.65
C ASP A 637 11.46 -35.25 -8.56
N LEU A 638 10.91 -35.33 -7.35
CA LEU A 638 9.49 -35.57 -7.08
C LEU A 638 9.00 -34.69 -5.94
N LEU A 639 8.03 -33.82 -6.23
CA LEU A 639 7.46 -32.87 -5.27
C LEU A 639 5.94 -32.98 -5.22
N TRP A 640 5.36 -33.02 -4.01
CA TRP A 640 3.90 -32.94 -3.82
C TRP A 640 3.33 -31.59 -4.28
N LEU A 641 2.11 -31.63 -4.82
CA LEU A 641 1.26 -30.50 -5.20
C LEU A 641 -0.08 -30.58 -4.45
N GLY A 642 -0.89 -29.50 -4.49
CA GLY A 642 -2.19 -29.42 -3.83
C GLY A 642 -3.34 -30.16 -4.51
N GLY A 643 -3.08 -30.94 -5.55
CA GLY A 643 -4.10 -31.69 -6.27
C GLY A 643 -4.47 -33.00 -5.56
N THR A 644 -5.76 -33.33 -5.52
CA THR A 644 -6.25 -34.60 -4.99
C THR A 644 -7.61 -34.99 -5.59
N ASP A 645 -7.88 -36.30 -5.66
CA ASP A 645 -9.19 -36.88 -5.96
C ASP A 645 -9.74 -37.77 -4.82
N GLU A 646 -9.25 -37.61 -3.58
CA GLU A 646 -9.58 -38.37 -2.35
C GLU A 646 -11.09 -38.57 -2.03
N VAL A 647 -11.95 -37.77 -2.67
CA VAL A 647 -13.42 -37.82 -2.50
C VAL A 647 -14.12 -38.62 -3.60
N ALA A 648 -13.54 -38.67 -4.81
CA ALA A 648 -14.11 -39.32 -5.97
C ALA A 648 -13.03 -39.57 -7.04
N GLU A 649 -12.58 -40.82 -7.16
CA GLU A 649 -11.56 -41.29 -8.13
C GLU A 649 -11.73 -40.69 -9.53
N GLY A 650 -10.64 -40.17 -10.10
CA GLY A 650 -10.60 -39.52 -11.39
C GLY A 650 -11.20 -38.10 -11.42
N SER A 651 -11.81 -37.63 -10.33
CA SER A 651 -12.43 -36.30 -10.21
C SER A 651 -11.51 -35.36 -9.42
N TRP A 652 -10.37 -35.05 -10.03
CA TRP A 652 -9.32 -34.21 -9.45
C TRP A 652 -9.78 -32.77 -9.17
N LYS A 653 -9.32 -32.24 -8.03
CA LYS A 653 -9.54 -30.87 -7.55
C LYS A 653 -8.28 -30.32 -6.89
N TRP A 654 -8.17 -29.00 -6.81
CA TRP A 654 -7.17 -28.31 -5.98
C TRP A 654 -7.70 -28.11 -4.56
N ILE A 655 -6.84 -28.28 -3.55
CA ILE A 655 -7.21 -27.95 -2.16
C ILE A 655 -7.38 -26.44 -1.92
N SER A 656 -6.90 -25.57 -2.83
CA SER A 656 -7.14 -24.12 -2.80
C SER A 656 -8.57 -23.74 -3.19
N GLY A 657 -9.29 -24.62 -3.91
CA GLY A 657 -10.60 -24.34 -4.49
C GLY A 657 -10.56 -23.83 -5.93
N GLU A 658 -9.38 -23.58 -6.50
CA GLU A 658 -9.22 -23.14 -7.89
C GLU A 658 -9.70 -24.19 -8.90
N THR A 659 -10.05 -23.75 -10.10
CA THR A 659 -10.60 -24.62 -11.14
C THR A 659 -9.56 -25.62 -11.66
N TRP A 660 -9.89 -26.91 -11.61
CA TRP A 660 -9.09 -27.97 -12.23
C TRP A 660 -9.26 -27.94 -13.77
N GLY A 661 -8.50 -27.07 -14.45
CA GLY A 661 -8.58 -26.86 -15.89
C GLY A 661 -7.30 -27.20 -16.69
N PHE A 662 -6.19 -27.47 -16.02
CA PHE A 662 -4.88 -27.67 -16.66
C PHE A 662 -4.22 -28.96 -16.17
N VAL A 663 -3.71 -29.75 -17.12
CA VAL A 663 -2.90 -30.95 -16.87
C VAL A 663 -1.75 -30.97 -17.89
N PRO A 664 -0.47 -31.05 -17.47
CA PRO A 664 0.66 -31.04 -18.40
C PRO A 664 0.69 -32.24 -19.34
N SER A 665 1.22 -32.03 -20.55
CA SER A 665 1.48 -33.12 -21.49
C SER A 665 2.42 -34.18 -20.91
N GLY A 666 2.08 -35.45 -21.08
CA GLY A 666 2.85 -36.57 -20.54
C GLY A 666 2.53 -36.95 -19.09
N SER A 667 1.57 -36.28 -18.45
CA SER A 667 1.09 -36.65 -17.10
C SER A 667 0.32 -37.98 -17.10
N THR A 668 0.47 -38.75 -16.03
CA THR A 668 -0.21 -40.04 -15.82
C THR A 668 -0.93 -40.03 -14.47
N LEU A 669 -2.20 -39.60 -14.48
CA LEU A 669 -3.08 -39.62 -13.31
C LEU A 669 -3.94 -40.90 -13.35
N SER A 670 -4.21 -41.47 -12.18
CA SER A 670 -5.10 -42.62 -12.03
C SER A 670 -6.57 -42.21 -12.24
N SER A 671 -7.37 -43.24 -12.55
CA SER A 671 -8.83 -43.17 -12.63
C SER A 671 -9.43 -44.55 -12.28
N GLY A 672 -8.84 -45.24 -11.31
CA GLY A 672 -9.17 -46.61 -10.92
C GLY A 672 -8.84 -46.88 -9.45
N THR A 673 -9.62 -47.76 -8.81
CA THR A 673 -9.90 -47.85 -7.36
C THR A 673 -8.73 -48.21 -6.41
N ALA A 674 -7.54 -47.66 -6.59
CA ALA A 674 -6.41 -47.82 -5.68
C ALA A 674 -6.10 -46.47 -5.02
N ASP A 675 -5.76 -46.48 -3.71
CA ASP A 675 -5.25 -45.32 -2.94
C ASP A 675 -4.06 -44.69 -3.65
N LEU A 676 -4.34 -43.76 -4.56
CA LEU A 676 -3.41 -43.03 -5.41
C LEU A 676 -3.81 -41.54 -5.45
N ASP A 677 -4.50 -41.09 -4.41
CA ASP A 677 -5.40 -39.94 -4.44
C ASP A 677 -4.70 -38.56 -4.46
N TYR A 678 -3.36 -38.53 -4.58
CA TYR A 678 -2.54 -37.35 -4.27
C TYR A 678 -1.57 -37.00 -5.41
N LEU A 679 -1.55 -35.71 -5.79
CA LEU A 679 -0.78 -35.21 -6.92
C LEU A 679 0.68 -34.96 -6.54
N ARG A 680 1.61 -35.51 -7.32
CA ARG A 680 3.01 -35.06 -7.36
C ARG A 680 3.46 -34.70 -8.78
N MET A 681 4.34 -33.73 -8.87
CA MET A 681 5.01 -33.32 -10.10
C MET A 681 6.42 -33.89 -10.14
N GLN A 682 6.84 -34.31 -11.34
CA GLN A 682 8.22 -34.70 -11.65
C GLN A 682 9.04 -33.48 -12.08
N GLY A 683 10.37 -33.54 -11.99
CA GLY A 683 11.25 -32.50 -12.56
C GLY A 683 11.28 -32.45 -14.10
N SER A 684 10.64 -33.41 -14.79
CA SER A 684 10.25 -33.29 -16.21
C SER A 684 9.06 -32.32 -16.42
N GLY A 685 8.33 -32.04 -15.35
CA GLY A 685 7.13 -31.23 -15.29
C GLY A 685 5.85 -31.96 -15.69
N ALA A 686 5.89 -33.29 -15.82
CA ALA A 686 4.72 -34.15 -15.90
C ALA A 686 4.19 -34.46 -14.49
N TRP A 687 2.87 -34.65 -14.35
CA TRP A 687 2.24 -35.01 -13.08
C TRP A 687 1.97 -36.52 -12.99
N THR A 688 2.01 -37.05 -11.78
CA THR A 688 1.63 -38.44 -11.47
C THR A 688 0.79 -38.50 -10.21
N SER A 689 -0.21 -39.36 -10.18
CA SER A 689 -0.96 -39.68 -8.96
C SER A 689 -0.18 -40.66 -8.08
N GLN A 690 -0.43 -40.65 -6.77
CA GLN A 690 0.35 -41.44 -5.82
C GLN A 690 -0.34 -41.63 -4.46
N ALA A 691 -0.02 -42.75 -3.79
CA ALA A 691 -0.62 -43.15 -2.51
C ALA A 691 -0.23 -42.25 -1.33
N SER A 692 -1.14 -42.16 -0.36
CA SER A 692 -0.93 -41.51 0.95
C SER A 692 0.33 -42.00 1.69
N SER A 693 0.68 -43.27 1.51
CA SER A 693 1.82 -43.95 2.14
C SER A 693 3.20 -43.55 1.63
N GLN A 694 3.29 -42.83 0.50
CA GLN A 694 4.57 -42.35 -0.03
C GLN A 694 5.03 -41.08 0.69
N THR A 695 6.34 -40.82 0.69
CA THR A 695 6.89 -39.56 1.18
C THR A 695 7.72 -38.84 0.12
N ASN A 696 7.50 -37.53 -0.04
CA ASN A 696 8.23 -36.66 -0.95
C ASN A 696 8.54 -35.32 -0.25
N ALA A 697 9.44 -34.52 -0.83
CA ALA A 697 9.42 -33.08 -0.57
C ALA A 697 8.18 -32.47 -1.24
N TYR A 698 7.88 -31.20 -0.99
CA TYR A 698 6.68 -30.57 -1.52
C TYR A 698 6.89 -29.15 -2.01
N LEU A 699 6.00 -28.69 -2.87
CA LEU A 699 5.94 -27.31 -3.34
C LEU A 699 4.96 -26.52 -2.47
N LEU A 700 5.48 -25.46 -1.87
CA LEU A 700 4.76 -24.48 -1.08
C LEU A 700 4.47 -23.27 -1.97
N GLU A 701 3.19 -23.02 -2.20
CA GLU A 701 2.70 -21.78 -2.82
C GLU A 701 2.39 -20.75 -1.75
N ALA A 702 2.58 -19.47 -2.09
CA ALA A 702 2.30 -18.34 -1.22
C ALA A 702 1.47 -17.30 -2.00
N GLY A 703 0.20 -17.15 -1.62
CA GLY A 703 -0.76 -16.29 -2.28
C GLY A 703 -1.33 -16.82 -3.61
N TYR A 704 -2.30 -16.08 -4.16
CA TYR A 704 -3.03 -16.37 -5.39
C TYR A 704 -2.37 -15.71 -6.61
N ARG A 705 -2.86 -16.03 -7.82
CA ARG A 705 -2.43 -15.38 -9.06
C ARG A 705 -3.32 -14.18 -9.37
N THR A 706 -2.74 -13.00 -9.49
CA THR A 706 -3.46 -11.75 -9.77
C THR A 706 -3.01 -11.10 -11.07
N SER A 707 -3.61 -9.98 -11.44
CA SER A 707 -3.40 -9.30 -12.72
C SER A 707 -2.54 -8.06 -12.55
N ALA A 708 -1.24 -8.16 -12.90
CA ALA A 708 -0.21 -7.11 -12.93
C ALA A 708 -0.46 -5.91 -13.88
N SER A 709 -1.69 -5.45 -13.96
CA SER A 709 -2.21 -4.33 -14.74
C SER A 709 -3.61 -3.89 -14.29
N ASN A 710 -4.15 -4.51 -13.25
CA ASN A 710 -5.46 -4.27 -12.68
C ASN A 710 -5.39 -4.50 -11.15
N PRO A 711 -5.33 -3.43 -10.32
CA PRO A 711 -4.98 -3.52 -8.90
C PRO A 711 -6.06 -4.12 -7.99
N ASP A 712 -7.13 -4.65 -8.59
CA ASP A 712 -8.35 -5.20 -7.99
C ASP A 712 -8.84 -6.26 -9.01
N THR A 713 -8.27 -7.46 -8.92
CA THR A 713 -8.29 -8.48 -9.99
C THR A 713 -9.70 -9.02 -10.25
N ASP A 714 -10.53 -9.16 -9.21
CA ASP A 714 -11.91 -9.65 -9.34
C ASP A 714 -12.99 -8.56 -9.37
N GLY A 715 -12.63 -7.32 -9.06
CA GLY A 715 -13.49 -6.13 -9.20
C GLY A 715 -14.43 -5.89 -8.01
N ASP A 716 -14.13 -6.43 -6.82
CA ASP A 716 -14.96 -6.28 -5.62
C ASP A 716 -14.85 -4.88 -4.96
N GLY A 717 -13.81 -4.12 -5.28
CA GLY A 717 -13.50 -2.79 -4.74
C GLY A 717 -12.39 -2.74 -3.69
N ILE A 718 -11.79 -3.87 -3.33
CA ILE A 718 -10.58 -4.01 -2.50
C ILE A 718 -9.39 -4.27 -3.44
N SER A 719 -8.21 -3.75 -3.09
CA SER A 719 -7.00 -4.00 -3.89
C SER A 719 -6.40 -5.38 -3.58
N ASP A 720 -5.76 -6.01 -4.57
CA ASP A 720 -5.21 -7.37 -4.45
C ASP A 720 -4.27 -7.52 -3.23
N LEU A 721 -3.33 -6.57 -3.03
CA LEU A 721 -2.48 -6.48 -1.84
C LEU A 721 -3.30 -6.42 -0.54
N ASP A 722 -4.34 -5.59 -0.51
CA ASP A 722 -5.11 -5.34 0.70
C ASP A 722 -5.95 -6.56 1.08
N GLU A 723 -6.42 -7.33 0.11
CA GLU A 723 -7.03 -8.64 0.34
C GLU A 723 -6.05 -9.63 0.98
N TYR A 724 -4.78 -9.67 0.54
CA TYR A 724 -3.72 -10.44 1.21
C TYR A 724 -3.40 -9.97 2.63
N LEU A 725 -3.62 -8.70 2.95
CA LEU A 725 -3.47 -8.19 4.31
C LEU A 725 -4.70 -8.52 5.18
N LEU A 726 -5.90 -8.51 4.58
CA LEU A 726 -7.20 -8.70 5.22
C LEU A 726 -7.54 -10.16 5.58
N GLY A 727 -7.05 -11.12 4.80
CA GLY A 727 -7.53 -12.51 4.88
C GLY A 727 -8.40 -12.98 3.71
N LEU A 728 -8.53 -12.18 2.65
CA LEU A 728 -9.44 -12.39 1.53
C LEU A 728 -8.71 -12.99 0.31
N SER A 729 -9.41 -13.12 -0.81
CA SER A 729 -9.01 -13.93 -1.96
C SER A 729 -9.27 -13.14 -3.26
N PRO A 730 -8.24 -12.53 -3.87
CA PRO A 730 -8.33 -11.56 -4.97
C PRO A 730 -8.70 -12.15 -6.34
N VAL A 731 -9.47 -13.23 -6.32
CA VAL A 731 -9.83 -14.05 -7.48
C VAL A 731 -11.19 -14.74 -7.30
N ASP A 732 -11.89 -14.53 -6.17
CA ASP A 732 -13.16 -15.22 -5.89
C ASP A 732 -14.42 -14.36 -6.15
N GLY A 733 -14.26 -13.04 -6.27
CA GLY A 733 -15.35 -12.09 -6.51
C GLY A 733 -16.31 -11.95 -5.33
N VAL A 734 -15.90 -12.39 -4.14
CA VAL A 734 -16.71 -12.41 -2.92
C VAL A 734 -16.12 -11.45 -1.88
N GLY A 735 -16.19 -10.16 -2.22
CA GLY A 735 -16.38 -9.00 -1.32
C GLY A 735 -16.48 -9.38 0.15
N GLY A 736 -15.32 -9.44 0.81
CA GLY A 736 -15.04 -10.26 1.98
C GLY A 736 -15.77 -9.99 3.30
N VAL A 737 -16.99 -9.41 3.28
CA VAL A 737 -18.01 -9.60 4.30
C VAL A 737 -19.41 -9.32 3.76
N SER A 738 -20.16 -10.39 3.43
CA SER A 738 -21.64 -10.34 3.38
C SER A 738 -22.19 -10.20 4.82
N GLY A 739 -22.02 -9.02 5.40
CA GLY A 739 -22.55 -8.69 6.70
C GLY A 739 -22.15 -7.30 7.17
N THR A 740 -23.13 -6.42 7.33
CA THR A 740 -22.92 -5.06 7.87
C THR A 740 -22.23 -5.13 9.23
N VAL A 741 -21.08 -4.46 9.37
CA VAL A 741 -20.31 -4.41 10.62
C VAL A 741 -21.18 -3.79 11.74
N PRO A 742 -21.13 -4.29 12.99
CA PRO A 742 -21.85 -3.68 14.10
C PRO A 742 -21.43 -2.23 14.36
N VAL A 743 -22.30 -1.28 14.00
CA VAL A 743 -22.16 0.16 14.27
C VAL A 743 -23.03 0.52 15.46
N ILE A 744 -22.45 1.14 16.49
CA ILE A 744 -23.20 1.62 17.65
C ILE A 744 -24.16 2.75 17.21
N THR A 745 -25.46 2.56 17.43
CA THR A 745 -26.54 3.50 17.07
C THR A 745 -27.04 4.33 18.26
N SER A 746 -26.69 3.94 19.49
CA SER A 746 -26.99 4.70 20.71
C SER A 746 -25.99 5.83 20.97
N THR A 747 -26.40 6.82 21.77
CA THR A 747 -25.49 7.81 22.35
C THR A 747 -24.52 7.15 23.34
N ASN A 748 -23.20 7.22 23.08
CA ASN A 748 -22.16 6.58 23.91
C ASN A 748 -21.60 7.49 25.00
N SER A 749 -22.43 8.34 25.57
CA SER A 749 -22.05 9.28 26.63
C SER A 749 -23.22 9.42 27.60
N PHE A 750 -23.02 8.87 28.80
CA PHE A 750 -24.05 8.81 29.83
C PHE A 750 -23.55 9.52 31.08
N SER A 751 -24.42 10.29 31.74
CA SER A 751 -24.18 10.84 33.07
C SER A 751 -24.89 10.01 34.13
N GLY A 752 -24.26 9.83 35.29
CA GLY A 752 -24.86 9.14 36.43
C GLY A 752 -24.46 9.78 37.76
N THR A 753 -25.26 9.59 38.80
CA THR A 753 -25.01 10.13 40.13
C THR A 753 -24.54 9.02 41.07
N VAL A 754 -23.49 9.27 41.86
CA VAL A 754 -22.97 8.34 42.86
C VAL A 754 -24.06 7.97 43.87
N GLY A 755 -24.21 6.69 44.18
CA GLY A 755 -25.26 6.16 45.06
C GLY A 755 -26.65 6.04 44.44
N VAL A 756 -26.84 6.42 43.17
CA VAL A 756 -28.09 6.24 42.42
C VAL A 756 -27.95 5.08 41.44
N ALA A 757 -29.02 4.29 41.29
CA ALA A 757 -29.07 3.21 40.31
C ALA A 757 -28.96 3.76 38.89
N PHE A 758 -28.08 3.17 38.10
CA PHE A 758 -27.80 3.51 36.72
C PHE A 758 -28.23 2.36 35.81
N SER A 759 -28.88 2.69 34.69
CA SER A 759 -29.32 1.74 33.67
C SER A 759 -29.39 2.44 32.32
N ASN A 760 -28.55 2.03 31.37
CA ASN A 760 -28.57 2.51 29.99
C ASN A 760 -28.22 1.36 29.04
N THR A 761 -28.86 1.31 27.87
CA THR A 761 -28.59 0.29 26.84
C THR A 761 -27.83 0.90 25.69
N VAL A 762 -26.66 0.32 25.38
CA VAL A 762 -25.93 0.55 24.15
C VAL A 762 -26.56 -0.30 23.04
N THR A 763 -26.96 0.30 21.92
CA THR A 763 -27.57 -0.39 20.78
C THR A 763 -26.66 -0.32 19.57
N ALA A 764 -26.71 -1.33 18.70
CA ALA A 764 -25.96 -1.34 17.46
C ALA A 764 -26.79 -1.89 16.30
N SER A 765 -26.58 -1.35 15.11
CA SER A 765 -27.05 -1.91 13.84
C SER A 765 -25.93 -2.72 13.20
N GLY A 766 -26.26 -3.87 12.61
CA GLY A 766 -25.29 -4.73 11.94
C GLY A 766 -25.89 -6.11 11.69
N SER A 767 -25.12 -6.98 11.05
CA SER A 767 -25.48 -8.39 10.91
C SER A 767 -25.39 -9.09 12.26
N THR A 768 -26.43 -9.85 12.60
CA THR A 768 -26.54 -10.57 13.87
C THR A 768 -25.81 -11.92 13.81
N PRO A 769 -25.30 -12.46 14.93
CA PRO A 769 -25.41 -11.94 16.30
C PRO A 769 -24.44 -10.79 16.60
N ILE A 770 -24.93 -9.76 17.29
CA ILE A 770 -24.09 -8.68 17.84
C ILE A 770 -23.90 -8.95 19.33
N THR A 771 -22.67 -8.85 19.82
CA THR A 771 -22.36 -8.94 21.25
C THR A 771 -21.66 -7.67 21.72
N PHE A 772 -21.96 -7.27 22.95
CA PHE A 772 -21.39 -6.08 23.58
C PHE A 772 -20.47 -6.47 24.74
N SER A 773 -19.36 -5.77 24.87
CA SER A 773 -18.46 -5.86 26.03
C SER A 773 -18.02 -4.45 26.44
N ALA A 774 -17.54 -4.28 27.67
CA ALA A 774 -17.00 -3.02 28.15
C ALA A 774 -15.85 -3.28 29.12
N SER A 775 -14.76 -2.53 28.96
CA SER A 775 -13.64 -2.45 29.90
C SER A 775 -13.74 -1.15 30.71
N ASN A 776 -13.06 -1.09 31.86
CA ASN A 776 -12.90 0.13 32.65
C ASN A 776 -14.20 0.83 33.08
N LEU A 777 -15.31 0.10 33.25
CA LEU A 777 -16.54 0.67 33.79
C LEU A 777 -16.31 1.28 35.19
N PRO A 778 -16.94 2.42 35.51
CA PRO A 778 -16.97 2.96 36.87
C PRO A 778 -17.39 1.90 37.90
N ALA A 779 -16.69 1.85 39.04
CA ALA A 779 -16.90 0.82 40.04
C ALA A 779 -18.36 0.75 40.52
N GLY A 780 -18.93 -0.44 40.45
CA GLY A 780 -20.34 -0.71 40.75
C GLY A 780 -21.24 -0.77 39.50
N LEU A 781 -20.71 -0.59 38.29
CA LEU A 781 -21.41 -0.88 37.03
C LEU A 781 -20.91 -2.18 36.36
N THR A 782 -21.82 -2.84 35.63
CA THR A 782 -21.58 -4.04 34.82
C THR A 782 -22.24 -3.89 33.44
N ASN A 783 -21.64 -4.45 32.39
CA ASN A 783 -22.24 -4.55 31.05
C ASN A 783 -22.61 -6.01 30.74
N SER A 784 -23.75 -6.22 30.10
CA SER A 784 -24.19 -7.53 29.59
C SER A 784 -24.02 -7.64 28.07
N THR A 785 -24.01 -8.87 27.56
CA THR A 785 -23.75 -9.19 26.15
C THR A 785 -24.74 -8.60 25.15
N ASN A 786 -25.89 -8.09 25.60
CA ASN A 786 -26.90 -7.37 24.81
C ASN A 786 -26.79 -5.83 24.89
N GLY A 787 -25.73 -5.29 25.49
CA GLY A 787 -25.44 -3.86 25.54
C GLY A 787 -26.03 -3.11 26.74
N LEU A 788 -26.76 -3.78 27.63
CA LEU A 788 -27.30 -3.16 28.85
C LEU A 788 -26.20 -2.96 29.91
N ILE A 789 -25.89 -1.69 30.22
CA ILE A 789 -25.00 -1.28 31.31
C ILE A 789 -25.86 -0.91 32.52
N THR A 790 -25.71 -1.65 33.62
CA THR A 790 -26.47 -1.46 34.87
C THR A 790 -25.59 -1.49 36.11
N GLY A 791 -26.08 -0.90 37.20
CA GLY A 791 -25.46 -1.00 38.52
C GLY A 791 -25.74 0.20 39.41
N THR A 792 -24.91 0.42 40.43
CA THR A 792 -24.96 1.62 41.28
C THR A 792 -23.56 2.20 41.39
N LEU A 793 -23.39 3.45 40.98
CA LEU A 793 -22.09 4.11 40.98
C LEU A 793 -21.54 4.26 42.40
N SER A 794 -20.35 3.71 42.65
CA SER A 794 -19.62 3.87 43.91
C SER A 794 -18.51 4.93 43.77
N PRO A 795 -18.11 5.61 44.87
CA PRO A 795 -16.98 6.54 44.83
C PRO A 795 -15.66 5.77 44.66
N GLN A 796 -14.84 6.12 43.66
CA GLN A 796 -13.47 5.63 43.54
C GLN A 796 -12.45 6.75 43.26
N SER A 797 -11.23 6.47 43.71
CA SER A 797 -10.03 7.32 43.65
C SER A 797 -9.61 7.70 42.21
N PRO A 798 -8.89 8.81 42.01
CA PRO A 798 -8.68 9.37 40.67
C PRO A 798 -7.67 8.58 39.83
N LEU A 799 -8.11 8.05 38.70
CA LEU A 799 -7.27 7.59 37.59
C LEU A 799 -7.90 7.98 36.24
N ARG A 800 -7.05 8.26 35.24
CA ARG A 800 -7.43 8.85 33.95
C ARG A 800 -8.06 7.81 33.02
N MET A 801 -9.18 8.16 32.38
CA MET A 801 -9.77 7.34 31.31
C MET A 801 -9.22 7.76 29.92
N ARG A 802 -8.75 6.77 29.15
CA ARG A 802 -8.87 6.76 27.69
C ARG A 802 -10.11 5.94 27.31
N GLN A 803 -10.68 6.22 26.14
CA GLN A 803 -11.91 5.62 25.65
C GLN A 803 -11.61 4.69 24.47
N ASP A 804 -11.30 3.43 24.76
CA ASP A 804 -11.07 2.40 23.75
C ASP A 804 -12.14 1.30 23.89
N LEU A 805 -13.11 1.29 22.97
CA LEU A 805 -14.22 0.33 22.89
C LEU A 805 -14.22 -0.32 21.50
N PHE A 806 -13.48 -1.41 21.35
CA PHE A 806 -13.39 -2.18 20.10
C PHE A 806 -14.41 -3.33 20.08
N PRO A 807 -15.20 -3.50 19.00
CA PRO A 807 -15.85 -4.76 18.69
C PRO A 807 -14.79 -5.79 18.30
N ARG A 808 -14.95 -7.05 18.71
CA ARG A 808 -14.23 -8.21 18.15
C ARG A 808 -15.22 -9.14 17.46
N ARG A 809 -14.76 -9.83 16.42
CA ARG A 809 -15.33 -11.11 15.99
C ARG A 809 -14.67 -12.24 16.78
#